data_AF-A0A7J4E5A1-F1
#
_entry.id   AF-A0A7J4E5A1-F1
#
_cell.length_a   1.000
_cell.length_b   1.000
_cell.length_c   1.000
_cell.angle_alpha   90.00
_cell.angle_beta   90.00
_cell.angle_gamma   90.00
#
_symmetry.space_group_name_H-M   'P 1'
#
loop_
_entity.id
_entity.type
_entity.pdbx_description
1 polymer ?
#
loop_
_entity_poly.entity_id
_entity_poly.type
_entity_poly.pdbx_seq_one_letter_code
_entity_poly.pdbx_strand_id
1 'polypeptide(L)'
;MVLHLLCHKKERSSPFPHDFTVALAGNANVGKSIAGYEKVLVKRGGRWETVKIGELVDSILSSLSPVKIGETECAAPKDLYVLSLNLDTLKVEERKVAYVLRHRERRKLLLLKTSSNRAITATQDHNFIVLRDGKPAIVDAKRLLIGDIVPAMEGMSHLALVDLNDLRTPQSRLKVSCKPASDSIAWEKVVKVTKIDGEKDLVYDLSVEGCENFMLANGLFIHNSVIFNQLTGLNQIIGNWPGKTVEKAEGTLRFKDYRIRILDLPGIYSLSAFSIEEIVARDYITTEKPDVVINVVDASALERNLYLTLQLLELKAPMVVALNQIDFALKKGLRIDHVKLSRLLGVPVVPTVATTGSGINELLSKVVQVFEGNIRIEPLEVVYSKEIEASIKKLESFIASYLPDLASRYPPRWLAIKLLEKDEDIERKIKDFKEGEKVLSLAGALVESLEQSHGKPSPVLIASERYGLISEVVKSSVKIVAPPKISLGEKLDEVTGHKAFGYPILALVFGAMLAIVFGAGNYLVEILESFFGGFLTPLLEGFLSSLLPDLFVKLISEGAISGVVASVTIVLPYVVPFYLILSVLEDSGYLPRAAFLLDNPMHKLGLHGKAAICLLLGYGCNVPACIGCRIMETERERFLGGFLTVLVPCAARNVVILGLVGRYLGIPAALSLYAFNMLLIFLLGRVGHKVLPGEPIGLIMEVPPYKMPSLKTILKKTW
;
A
#
# COMPACT_ATOMS: atom_id res chain seq x y z
N MET A 1 20.06 -30.37 0.99
CA MET A 1 19.73 -30.47 2.42
C MET A 1 20.96 -30.41 3.33
N VAL A 2 21.85 -31.42 3.36
CA VAL A 2 22.95 -31.52 4.34
C VAL A 2 23.89 -30.30 4.42
N LEU A 3 24.31 -29.71 3.30
CA LEU A 3 25.16 -28.50 3.32
C LEU A 3 24.53 -27.31 4.06
N HIS A 4 23.20 -27.15 4.00
CA HIS A 4 22.50 -26.01 4.58
C HIS A 4 22.50 -26.04 6.12
N LEU A 5 22.56 -27.25 6.71
CA LEU A 5 22.72 -27.47 8.15
C LEU A 5 24.16 -27.23 8.62
N LEU A 6 25.16 -27.36 7.74
CA LEU A 6 26.58 -27.17 8.08
C LEU A 6 26.98 -25.70 8.15
N CYS A 7 26.41 -24.83 7.30
CA CYS A 7 26.61 -23.37 7.43
C CYS A 7 26.04 -22.85 8.75
N HIS A 8 24.78 -23.19 9.06
CA HIS A 8 24.11 -22.66 10.27
C HIS A 8 24.71 -23.11 11.61
N LYS A 9 25.48 -24.20 11.65
CA LYS A 9 26.17 -24.65 12.87
C LYS A 9 27.51 -23.97 13.13
N LYS A 10 28.10 -23.24 12.17
CA LYS A 10 29.49 -22.75 12.27
C LYS A 10 29.66 -21.31 12.74
N GLU A 11 28.59 -20.53 12.87
CA GLU A 11 28.63 -19.11 13.31
C GLU A 11 28.34 -18.91 14.82
N ARG A 12 28.33 -19.98 15.63
CA ARG A 12 28.20 -19.88 17.10
C ARG A 12 29.48 -19.43 17.81
N SER A 13 30.04 -18.30 17.36
CA SER A 13 31.15 -17.56 17.97
C SER A 13 30.86 -16.04 17.99
N SER A 14 29.59 -15.68 18.24
CA SER A 14 29.19 -14.31 18.58
C SER A 14 29.82 -13.91 19.92
N PRO A 15 30.39 -12.70 20.08
CA PRO A 15 30.94 -12.23 21.34
C PRO A 15 29.86 -11.70 22.31
N PHE A 16 28.60 -12.06 22.08
CA PHE A 16 27.43 -11.70 22.91
C PHE A 16 26.83 -12.98 23.50
N PRO A 17 26.41 -12.98 24.78
CA PRO A 17 25.96 -14.20 25.46
C PRO A 17 24.57 -14.69 24.99
N HIS A 18 23.75 -13.80 24.44
CA HIS A 18 22.34 -14.07 24.11
C HIS A 18 21.92 -13.43 22.77
N ASP A 19 22.08 -14.19 21.68
CA ASP A 19 21.59 -13.87 20.33
C ASP A 19 20.28 -14.66 20.08
N PHE A 20 19.18 -14.01 19.69
CA PHE A 20 17.89 -14.68 19.37
C PHE A 20 17.14 -14.07 18.18
N THR A 21 16.14 -14.79 17.66
CA THR A 21 15.38 -14.45 16.44
C THR A 21 13.95 -14.06 16.77
N VAL A 22 13.46 -13.00 16.11
CA VAL A 22 12.10 -12.48 16.24
C VAL A 22 11.47 -12.39 14.86
N ALA A 23 10.24 -12.88 14.71
CA ALA A 23 9.43 -12.60 13.53
C ALA A 23 8.55 -11.38 13.78
N LEU A 24 8.42 -10.49 12.81
CA LEU A 24 7.39 -9.45 12.81
C LEU A 24 6.27 -9.88 11.86
N ALA A 25 5.04 -9.91 12.37
CA ALA A 25 3.82 -10.29 11.65
C ALA A 25 2.80 -9.15 11.72
N GLY A 26 1.98 -8.98 10.68
CA GLY A 26 1.02 -7.88 10.57
C GLY A 26 1.58 -6.65 9.85
N ASN A 27 0.80 -5.57 9.78
CA ASN A 27 1.05 -4.44 8.87
C ASN A 27 1.71 -3.24 9.59
N ALA A 28 2.82 -2.69 9.06
CA ALA A 28 3.95 -2.27 9.90
C ALA A 28 4.37 -0.77 9.82
N ASN A 29 3.60 0.13 9.19
CA ASN A 29 4.14 1.41 8.67
C ASN A 29 3.98 2.68 9.54
N VAL A 30 5.11 3.23 10.08
CA VAL A 30 5.53 4.65 10.42
C VAL A 30 6.77 4.63 11.39
N GLY A 31 7.71 5.58 11.60
CA GLY A 31 8.13 6.93 11.10
C GLY A 31 9.40 7.48 11.88
N LYS A 32 10.13 8.56 11.46
CA LYS A 32 11.49 8.99 11.97
C LYS A 32 11.88 10.51 11.83
N SER A 33 12.75 11.08 12.71
CA SER A 33 12.89 12.55 13.00
C SER A 33 14.31 13.22 12.83
N ILE A 34 14.42 14.58 12.92
CA ILE A 34 15.64 15.44 12.66
C ILE A 34 16.01 16.47 13.76
N ALA A 35 17.08 17.28 13.59
CA ALA A 35 17.58 18.25 14.60
C ALA A 35 16.87 19.64 14.62
N GLY A 36 16.70 20.24 15.81
CA GLY A 36 15.86 21.42 16.02
C GLY A 36 16.30 22.75 15.38
N TYR A 37 17.59 22.93 15.08
CA TYR A 37 18.08 24.15 14.42
C TYR A 37 17.95 24.10 12.88
N GLU A 38 17.63 22.93 12.31
CA GLU A 38 17.41 22.79 10.87
C GLU A 38 16.25 23.66 10.40
N LYS A 39 16.45 24.30 9.24
CA LYS A 39 15.44 25.19 8.66
C LYS A 39 14.53 24.38 7.75
N VAL A 40 13.22 24.40 8.01
CA VAL A 40 12.17 23.85 7.15
C VAL A 40 11.51 24.97 6.34
N LEU A 41 11.09 24.66 5.11
CA LEU A 41 10.27 25.56 4.31
C LEU A 41 8.80 25.20 4.51
N VAL A 42 8.03 26.09 5.12
CA VAL A 42 6.64 25.83 5.50
C VAL A 42 5.69 26.92 5.03
N LYS A 43 4.43 26.54 4.83
CA LYS A 43 3.35 27.45 4.45
C LYS A 43 2.38 27.62 5.61
N ARG A 44 2.20 28.86 6.08
CA ARG A 44 1.23 29.24 7.13
C ARG A 44 0.46 30.47 6.65
N GLY A 45 -0.87 30.49 6.84
CA GLY A 45 -1.71 31.60 6.38
C GLY A 45 -1.56 31.93 4.88
N GLY A 46 -1.33 30.91 4.04
CA GLY A 46 -1.13 31.03 2.59
C GLY A 46 0.25 31.49 2.13
N ARG A 47 1.14 31.96 3.03
CA ARG A 47 2.49 32.42 2.67
C ARG A 47 3.56 31.37 3.02
N TRP A 48 4.56 31.24 2.16
CA TRP A 48 5.76 30.44 2.42
C TRP A 48 6.75 31.22 3.29
N GLU A 49 7.24 30.59 4.35
CA GLU A 49 8.26 31.11 5.24
C GLU A 49 9.28 30.03 5.63
N THR A 50 10.55 30.40 5.65
CA THR A 50 11.63 29.57 6.19
C THR A 50 11.69 29.75 7.70
N VAL A 51 11.56 28.67 8.47
CA VAL A 51 11.55 28.67 9.95
C VAL A 51 12.43 27.53 10.46
N LYS A 52 13.11 27.69 11.61
CA LYS A 52 13.75 26.53 12.25
C LYS A 52 12.68 25.55 12.72
N ILE A 53 12.85 24.26 12.49
CA ILE A 53 11.86 23.24 12.87
C ILE A 53 11.58 23.28 14.38
N GLY A 54 12.60 23.52 15.21
CA GLY A 54 12.41 23.67 16.66
C GLY A 54 11.50 24.83 17.03
N GLU A 55 11.80 26.04 16.52
CA GLU A 55 10.97 27.24 16.76
C GLU A 55 9.54 27.09 16.22
N LEU A 56 9.38 26.43 15.06
CA LEU A 56 8.08 26.14 14.47
C LEU A 56 7.25 25.19 15.34
N VAL A 57 7.83 24.06 15.75
CA VAL A 57 7.12 23.02 16.50
C VAL A 57 6.86 23.50 17.93
N ASP A 58 7.82 24.15 18.58
CA ASP A 58 7.63 24.76 19.92
C ASP A 58 6.55 25.84 19.91
N SER A 59 6.47 26.66 18.84
CA SER A 59 5.36 27.60 18.62
C SER A 59 4.00 26.91 18.52
N ILE A 60 3.94 25.72 17.92
CA ILE A 60 2.68 24.97 17.74
C ILE A 60 2.28 24.25 19.03
N LEU A 61 3.25 23.61 19.71
CA LEU A 61 3.09 22.92 21.00
C LEU A 61 2.77 23.88 22.16
N SER A 62 3.06 25.17 22.03
CA SER A 62 2.65 26.20 23.00
C SER A 62 1.33 26.89 22.65
N SER A 63 0.94 26.94 21.37
CA SER A 63 -0.34 27.54 20.92
C SER A 63 -1.53 26.59 20.97
N LEU A 64 -1.28 25.28 21.04
CA LEU A 64 -2.26 24.20 21.15
C LEU A 64 -1.92 23.37 22.39
N SER A 65 -2.91 22.86 23.12
CA SER A 65 -2.66 21.92 24.22
C SER A 65 -1.97 20.64 23.68
N PRO A 66 -0.68 20.40 23.98
CA PRO A 66 0.07 19.32 23.35
C PRO A 66 -0.22 17.99 24.05
N VAL A 67 -0.23 16.90 23.28
CA VAL A 67 -0.27 15.55 23.84
C VAL A 67 1.15 15.18 24.25
N LYS A 68 1.39 15.05 25.55
CA LYS A 68 2.70 14.72 26.13
C LYS A 68 2.75 13.27 26.59
N ILE A 69 3.74 12.52 26.11
CA ILE A 69 3.97 11.10 26.42
C ILE A 69 5.47 10.92 26.70
N GLY A 70 5.84 10.87 27.98
CA GLY A 70 7.24 10.79 28.41
C GLY A 70 8.03 12.06 28.07
N GLU A 71 9.19 11.91 27.42
CA GLU A 71 9.99 13.02 26.88
C GLU A 71 9.50 13.51 25.50
N THR A 72 8.43 12.93 24.96
CA THR A 72 7.86 13.25 23.65
C THR A 72 6.59 14.11 23.78
N GLU A 73 6.45 15.11 22.89
CA GLU A 73 5.29 16.00 22.78
C GLU A 73 4.84 16.11 21.32
N CYS A 74 3.54 16.06 21.06
CA CYS A 74 2.99 16.24 19.71
C CYS A 74 1.70 17.06 19.68
N ALA A 75 1.41 17.67 18.51
CA ALA A 75 0.17 18.40 18.25
C ALA A 75 -0.20 18.36 16.76
N ALA A 76 -1.49 18.45 16.46
CA ALA A 76 -2.00 18.53 15.09
C ALA A 76 -2.20 20.01 14.67
N PRO A 77 -1.38 20.58 13.77
CA PRO A 77 -1.56 21.95 13.30
C PRO A 77 -2.78 22.04 12.38
N LYS A 78 -3.56 23.14 12.49
CA LYS A 78 -4.74 23.35 11.63
C LYS A 78 -4.33 23.61 10.18
N ASP A 79 -3.44 24.58 9.97
CA ASP A 79 -3.05 25.11 8.66
C ASP A 79 -1.52 25.24 8.57
N LEU A 80 -0.86 24.09 8.36
CA LEU A 80 0.58 23.98 8.12
C LEU A 80 0.83 23.02 6.94
N TYR A 81 1.58 23.47 5.96
CA TYR A 81 1.99 22.66 4.80
C TYR A 81 3.52 22.73 4.63
N VAL A 82 4.07 21.68 4.04
CA VAL A 82 5.47 21.52 3.64
C VAL A 82 5.56 21.22 2.15
N LEU A 83 6.76 21.29 1.59
CA LEU A 83 7.07 20.60 0.34
C LEU A 83 7.55 19.17 0.64
N SER A 84 7.19 18.23 -0.23
CA SER A 84 7.46 16.80 -0.11
C SER A 84 7.80 16.23 -1.49
N LEU A 85 8.70 15.25 -1.56
CA LEU A 85 9.08 14.55 -2.78
C LEU A 85 8.26 13.27 -2.91
N ASN A 86 7.31 13.26 -3.85
CA ASN A 86 6.59 12.06 -4.20
C ASN A 86 7.53 11.12 -5.00
N LEU A 87 7.85 9.96 -4.43
CA LEU A 87 8.86 9.03 -4.97
C LEU A 87 8.44 8.41 -6.31
N ASP A 88 7.15 8.13 -6.50
CA ASP A 88 6.61 7.56 -7.74
C ASP A 88 6.56 8.62 -8.86
N THR A 89 6.28 9.88 -8.51
CA THR A 89 6.22 10.97 -9.50
C THR A 89 7.60 11.54 -9.82
N LEU A 90 8.55 11.48 -8.87
CA LEU A 90 9.79 12.26 -8.80
C LEU A 90 9.56 13.77 -8.97
N LYS A 91 8.50 14.29 -8.35
CA LYS A 91 8.15 15.72 -8.35
C LYS A 91 7.89 16.23 -6.94
N VAL A 92 8.18 17.50 -6.73
CA VAL A 92 7.98 18.21 -5.46
C VAL A 92 6.51 18.64 -5.32
N GLU A 93 5.86 18.37 -4.20
CA GLU A 93 4.43 18.58 -3.96
C GLU A 93 4.18 19.32 -2.64
N GLU A 94 3.21 20.24 -2.63
CA GLU A 94 2.72 20.84 -1.39
C GLU A 94 1.82 19.84 -0.67
N ARG A 95 2.21 19.43 0.54
CA ARG A 95 1.50 18.43 1.36
C ARG A 95 1.25 18.98 2.76
N LYS A 96 0.11 18.62 3.35
CA LYS A 96 -0.29 19.06 4.68
C LYS A 96 0.51 18.31 5.76
N VAL A 97 0.86 19.00 6.84
CA VAL A 97 1.43 18.36 8.04
C VAL A 97 0.28 17.86 8.92
N ALA A 98 0.17 16.54 9.07
CA ALA A 98 -0.84 15.89 9.90
C ALA A 98 -0.60 16.14 11.40
N TYR A 99 0.66 16.10 11.82
CA TYR A 99 1.11 16.41 13.18
C TYR A 99 2.58 16.79 13.23
N VAL A 100 2.90 17.65 14.19
CA VAL A 100 4.27 17.99 14.60
C VAL A 100 4.66 17.18 15.83
N LEU A 101 5.94 16.85 15.96
CA LEU A 101 6.48 16.10 17.10
C LEU A 101 7.82 16.67 17.57
N ARG A 102 8.06 16.58 18.88
CA ARG A 102 9.29 16.94 19.58
C ARG A 102 9.66 15.83 20.55
N HIS A 103 10.92 15.40 20.60
CA HIS A 103 11.46 14.52 21.64
C HIS A 103 12.94 14.82 21.91
N ARG A 104 13.59 14.09 22.83
CA ARG A 104 15.03 14.20 23.11
C ARG A 104 15.81 13.07 22.47
N GLU A 105 16.90 13.42 21.80
CA GLU A 105 17.92 12.46 21.37
C GLU A 105 19.08 12.47 22.41
N ARG A 106 19.71 11.31 22.58
CA ARG A 106 20.87 11.11 23.47
C ARG A 106 22.07 10.50 22.73
N ARG A 107 21.94 10.19 21.45
CA ARG A 107 22.99 9.70 20.54
C ARG A 107 23.66 10.88 19.82
N LYS A 108 24.90 10.67 19.34
CA LYS A 108 25.54 11.62 18.41
C LYS A 108 24.72 11.77 17.13
N LEU A 109 24.57 12.99 16.63
CA LEU A 109 23.88 13.30 15.36
C LEU A 109 24.84 13.14 14.17
N LEU A 110 24.30 13.10 12.95
CA LEU A 110 25.08 13.08 11.70
C LEU A 110 24.83 14.33 10.86
N LEU A 111 25.89 15.11 10.65
CA LEU A 111 25.96 16.18 9.67
C LEU A 111 26.41 15.63 8.31
N LEU A 112 25.49 15.60 7.36
CA LEU A 112 25.74 15.35 5.95
C LEU A 112 26.01 16.68 5.22
N LYS A 113 26.94 16.69 4.27
CA LYS A 113 27.13 17.76 3.28
C LYS A 113 27.11 17.22 1.86
N THR A 114 26.50 17.97 0.94
CA THR A 114 26.47 17.67 -0.50
C THR A 114 27.48 18.51 -1.29
N SER A 115 27.65 18.18 -2.57
CA SER A 115 28.55 18.86 -3.52
C SER A 115 28.22 20.33 -3.78
N SER A 116 27.02 20.80 -3.42
CA SER A 116 26.63 22.22 -3.46
C SER A 116 26.89 22.95 -2.13
N ASN A 117 27.53 22.29 -1.15
CA ASN A 117 27.71 22.75 0.23
C ASN A 117 26.41 22.95 1.04
N ARG A 118 25.25 22.45 0.57
CA ARG A 118 24.08 22.22 1.45
C ARG A 118 24.50 21.27 2.57
N ALA A 119 23.98 21.50 3.76
CA ALA A 119 24.26 20.70 4.95
C ALA A 119 22.97 20.41 5.72
N ILE A 120 22.90 19.23 6.34
CA ILE A 120 21.77 18.78 7.16
C ILE A 120 22.29 17.93 8.32
N THR A 121 21.82 18.21 9.54
CA THR A 121 22.01 17.35 10.72
C THR A 121 20.75 16.56 11.04
N ALA A 122 20.88 15.23 11.05
CA ALA A 122 19.80 14.29 11.41
C ALA A 122 20.26 13.26 12.45
N THR A 123 19.34 12.47 13.00
CA THR A 123 19.70 11.33 13.87
C THR A 123 20.44 10.25 13.08
N GLN A 124 21.25 9.42 13.74
CA GLN A 124 22.04 8.37 13.08
C GLN A 124 21.19 7.34 12.32
N ASP A 125 19.91 7.23 12.68
CA ASP A 125 18.94 6.28 12.16
C ASP A 125 17.89 6.96 11.25
N HIS A 126 18.06 8.23 10.87
CA HIS A 126 17.11 8.97 10.02
C HIS A 126 17.22 8.59 8.53
N ASN A 127 16.10 8.39 7.82
CA ASN A 127 16.09 7.85 6.45
C ASN A 127 16.30 8.93 5.38
N PHE A 128 17.28 8.72 4.50
CA PHE A 128 17.52 9.56 3.33
C PHE A 128 17.09 8.84 2.05
N ILE A 129 16.61 9.61 1.08
CA ILE A 129 16.37 9.14 -0.29
C ILE A 129 17.71 9.25 -1.03
N VAL A 130 18.15 8.17 -1.68
CA VAL A 130 19.36 8.14 -2.53
C VAL A 130 19.05 7.53 -3.88
N LEU A 131 19.74 7.99 -4.94
CA LEU A 131 19.73 7.34 -6.24
C LEU A 131 20.87 6.31 -6.29
N ARG A 132 20.53 5.03 -6.44
CA ARG A 132 21.48 3.94 -6.70
C ARG A 132 21.00 3.15 -7.91
N ASP A 133 21.92 2.82 -8.82
CA ASP A 133 21.64 2.08 -10.07
C ASP A 133 20.46 2.65 -10.89
N GLY A 134 20.33 3.99 -10.89
CA GLY A 134 19.28 4.73 -11.60
C GLY A 134 17.90 4.72 -10.94
N LYS A 135 17.75 4.13 -9.75
CA LYS A 135 16.48 4.05 -9.01
C LYS A 135 16.56 4.76 -7.65
N PRO A 136 15.46 5.37 -7.17
CA PRO A 136 15.40 5.85 -5.79
C PRO A 136 15.37 4.67 -4.82
N ALA A 137 16.21 4.73 -3.80
CA ALA A 137 16.28 3.79 -2.68
C ALA A 137 16.32 4.57 -1.36
N ILE A 138 15.95 3.92 -0.26
CA ILE A 138 15.92 4.53 1.07
C ILE A 138 17.09 3.98 1.89
N VAL A 139 17.92 4.86 2.45
CA VAL A 139 19.13 4.53 3.22
C VAL A 139 19.24 5.48 4.42
N ASP A 140 19.22 4.97 5.65
CA ASP A 140 19.39 5.83 6.82
C ASP A 140 20.82 6.42 6.97
N ALA A 141 20.93 7.49 7.75
CA ALA A 141 22.07 8.39 7.77
C ALA A 141 23.44 7.70 7.97
N LYS A 142 23.53 6.68 8.83
CA LYS A 142 24.80 5.98 9.15
C LYS A 142 25.30 4.97 8.09
N ARG A 143 24.63 4.78 6.94
CA ARG A 143 25.16 4.07 5.73
C ARG A 143 25.25 4.99 4.51
N LEU A 144 25.08 6.30 4.65
CA LEU A 144 25.36 7.24 3.56
C LEU A 144 26.87 7.30 3.30
N LEU A 145 27.25 6.97 2.08
CA LEU A 145 28.62 6.96 1.60
C LEU A 145 28.96 8.29 0.92
N ILE A 146 30.23 8.67 0.96
CA ILE A 146 30.72 9.75 0.11
C ILE A 146 30.61 9.28 -1.34
N GLY A 147 29.81 9.98 -2.15
CA GLY A 147 29.44 9.59 -3.51
C GLY A 147 27.98 9.14 -3.68
N ASP A 148 27.24 8.82 -2.60
CA ASP A 148 25.78 8.63 -2.68
C ASP A 148 25.10 9.89 -3.22
N ILE A 149 23.98 9.75 -3.93
CA ILE A 149 23.35 10.84 -4.65
C ILE A 149 21.97 11.13 -4.06
N VAL A 150 21.80 12.26 -3.35
CA VAL A 150 20.56 12.66 -2.68
C VAL A 150 19.74 13.66 -3.51
N PRO A 151 18.41 13.64 -3.45
CA PRO A 151 17.57 14.61 -4.16
C PRO A 151 17.59 15.98 -3.45
N ALA A 152 17.81 17.03 -4.24
CA ALA A 152 17.84 18.41 -3.78
C ALA A 152 17.09 19.31 -4.78
N MET A 153 16.31 20.28 -4.30
CA MET A 153 15.58 21.20 -5.17
C MET A 153 16.55 22.17 -5.89
N GLU A 154 16.34 22.39 -7.19
CA GLU A 154 17.13 23.33 -7.99
C GLU A 154 16.91 24.81 -7.57
N GLY A 155 17.84 25.69 -7.94
CA GLY A 155 17.77 27.13 -7.65
C GLY A 155 17.93 27.57 -6.19
N MET A 156 17.90 26.65 -5.22
CA MET A 156 17.96 26.93 -3.77
C MET A 156 19.37 27.18 -3.21
N SER A 157 20.40 27.26 -4.05
CA SER A 157 21.82 27.31 -3.64
C SER A 157 22.21 28.50 -2.74
N HIS A 158 21.52 29.64 -2.85
CA HIS A 158 21.92 30.90 -2.20
C HIS A 158 21.56 31.03 -0.71
N LEU A 159 20.82 30.09 -0.11
CA LEU A 159 20.52 30.09 1.33
C LEU A 159 21.58 29.38 2.19
N ALA A 160 22.64 28.83 1.56
CA ALA A 160 23.69 28.04 2.21
C ALA A 160 24.83 28.91 2.80
N LEU A 161 24.49 29.81 3.73
CA LEU A 161 25.46 30.39 4.67
C LEU A 161 25.10 30.00 6.11
N VAL A 162 25.78 28.97 6.59
CA VAL A 162 25.97 28.67 8.01
C VAL A 162 27.48 28.60 8.21
N ASP A 163 28.06 29.71 8.64
CA ASP A 163 29.44 29.73 9.10
C ASP A 163 29.49 29.11 10.50
N LEU A 164 30.40 28.16 10.72
CA LEU A 164 30.37 27.29 11.91
C LEU A 164 30.83 28.01 13.19
N ASN A 165 31.34 29.23 13.07
CA ASN A 165 31.82 30.03 14.20
C ASN A 165 30.73 30.89 14.87
N ASP A 166 29.58 31.12 14.23
CA ASP A 166 28.56 32.10 14.69
C ASP A 166 27.61 31.55 15.78
N LEU A 167 27.94 30.41 16.36
CA LEU A 167 27.15 29.69 17.38
C LEU A 167 27.28 30.33 18.79
N ARG A 168 26.90 31.61 18.96
CA ARG A 168 26.80 32.23 20.30
C ARG A 168 25.87 33.43 20.50
N THR A 169 25.25 34.01 19.46
CA THR A 169 24.46 35.26 19.57
C THR A 169 22.96 35.08 19.22
N PRO A 170 22.02 35.36 20.15
CA PRO A 170 20.59 35.12 19.92
C PRO A 170 19.85 36.36 19.37
N GLN A 171 20.08 36.75 18.10
CA GLN A 171 19.18 37.70 17.40
C GLN A 171 19.38 37.80 15.87
N SER A 172 18.39 37.34 15.09
CA SER A 172 17.89 38.03 13.88
C SER A 172 16.66 37.31 13.30
N ARG A 173 15.56 38.03 13.07
CA ARG A 173 14.33 37.50 12.42
C ARG A 173 14.38 37.72 10.90
N LEU A 174 15.27 37.02 10.20
CA LEU A 174 15.32 37.04 8.73
C LEU A 174 14.19 36.21 8.11
N LYS A 175 12.98 36.80 8.03
CA LYS A 175 11.85 36.23 7.26
C LYS A 175 12.10 36.38 5.75
N VAL A 176 12.83 35.44 5.17
CA VAL A 176 12.96 35.32 3.71
C VAL A 176 11.71 34.62 3.15
N SER A 177 10.94 35.34 2.33
CA SER A 177 9.72 34.84 1.68
C SER A 177 10.03 34.45 0.22
N CYS A 178 10.73 33.33 0.02
CA CYS A 178 10.97 32.78 -1.31
C CYS A 178 9.98 31.64 -1.61
N LYS A 179 9.19 31.81 -2.67
CA LYS A 179 8.59 30.66 -3.39
C LYS A 179 9.72 30.00 -4.20
N PRO A 180 9.82 28.67 -4.28
CA PRO A 180 10.79 28.02 -5.17
C PRO A 180 10.62 28.44 -6.64
N ALA A 181 11.72 28.49 -7.38
CA ALA A 181 11.75 28.98 -8.76
C ALA A 181 11.43 27.92 -9.83
N SER A 182 11.59 26.63 -9.52
CA SER A 182 11.31 25.52 -10.43
C SER A 182 10.73 24.31 -9.68
N ASP A 183 10.09 23.39 -10.41
CA ASP A 183 9.61 22.08 -9.90
C ASP A 183 10.70 20.98 -10.00
N SER A 184 11.92 21.34 -10.43
CA SER A 184 13.00 20.41 -10.79
C SER A 184 13.91 20.01 -9.62
N ILE A 185 14.44 18.79 -9.71
CA ILE A 185 15.22 18.13 -8.67
C ILE A 185 16.62 17.83 -9.22
N ALA A 186 17.62 18.49 -8.64
CA ALA A 186 19.01 18.12 -8.80
C ALA A 186 19.33 16.89 -7.96
N TRP A 187 20.16 16.01 -8.51
CA TRP A 187 20.65 14.82 -7.84
C TRP A 187 22.10 15.09 -7.39
N GLU A 188 22.27 15.43 -6.11
CA GLU A 188 23.54 15.95 -5.58
C GLU A 188 24.36 14.87 -4.86
N LYS A 189 25.67 14.86 -5.10
CA LYS A 189 26.58 13.91 -4.45
C LYS A 189 26.86 14.30 -3.00
N VAL A 190 26.77 13.36 -2.08
CA VAL A 190 27.25 13.48 -0.71
C VAL A 190 28.78 13.55 -0.72
N VAL A 191 29.35 14.64 -0.19
CA VAL A 191 30.82 14.86 -0.17
C VAL A 191 31.43 14.66 1.21
N LYS A 192 30.63 14.74 2.29
CA LYS A 192 31.09 14.52 3.66
C LYS A 192 29.94 14.07 4.56
N VAL A 193 30.22 13.13 5.45
CA VAL A 193 29.33 12.71 6.54
C VAL A 193 30.14 12.77 7.84
N THR A 194 29.63 13.44 8.87
CA THR A 194 30.39 13.79 10.08
C THR A 194 29.53 13.58 11.32
N LYS A 195 30.06 12.94 12.37
CA LYS A 195 29.37 12.83 13.66
C LYS A 195 29.54 14.11 14.48
N ILE A 196 28.45 14.61 15.04
CA ILE A 196 28.41 15.74 15.98
C ILE A 196 27.83 15.24 17.30
N ASP A 197 28.36 15.69 18.44
CA ASP A 197 27.75 15.45 19.74
C ASP A 197 26.44 16.23 19.90
N GLY A 198 25.34 15.48 20.12
CA GLY A 198 23.99 16.02 20.34
C GLY A 198 23.51 15.82 21.77
N GLU A 199 24.41 15.87 22.76
CA GLU A 199 24.05 15.63 24.15
C GLU A 199 23.01 16.64 24.67
N LYS A 200 21.78 16.14 24.87
CA LYS A 200 20.59 16.84 25.40
C LYS A 200 19.84 17.71 24.39
N ASP A 201 20.14 17.59 23.09
CA ASP A 201 19.39 18.29 22.05
C ASP A 201 17.94 17.78 21.90
N LEU A 202 17.04 18.72 21.59
CA LEU A 202 15.68 18.41 21.17
C LEU A 202 15.68 18.13 19.65
N VAL A 203 15.06 17.02 19.29
CA VAL A 203 14.84 16.56 17.92
C VAL A 203 13.35 16.61 17.59
N TYR A 204 13.05 16.87 16.33
CA TYR A 204 11.75 17.33 15.85
C TYR A 204 11.36 16.64 14.55
N ASP A 205 10.05 16.53 14.30
CA ASP A 205 9.50 15.79 13.17
C ASP A 205 8.20 16.41 12.66
N LEU A 206 7.90 16.15 11.39
CA LEU A 206 6.67 16.54 10.70
C LEU A 206 6.10 15.29 10.01
N SER A 207 4.95 14.79 10.46
CA SER A 207 4.22 13.75 9.72
C SER A 207 3.38 14.39 8.62
N VAL A 208 3.47 13.86 7.40
CA VAL A 208 2.97 14.51 6.18
C VAL A 208 1.90 13.66 5.49
N GLU A 209 0.80 14.30 5.06
CA GLU A 209 -0.36 13.61 4.52
C GLU A 209 -0.10 13.01 3.13
N GLY A 210 0.05 11.67 3.10
CA GLY A 210 0.14 10.87 1.87
C GLY A 210 1.49 10.91 1.16
N CYS A 211 2.55 11.39 1.81
CA CYS A 211 3.95 11.21 1.40
C CYS A 211 4.81 11.10 2.68
N GLU A 212 5.59 10.04 2.84
CA GLU A 212 6.39 9.83 4.06
C GLU A 212 7.71 10.63 4.07
N ASN A 213 7.73 11.89 3.62
CA ASN A 213 8.93 12.73 3.62
C ASN A 213 8.61 14.24 3.54
N PHE A 214 9.57 15.09 3.89
CA PHE A 214 9.47 16.54 3.72
C PHE A 214 10.78 17.20 3.28
N MET A 215 10.72 18.48 2.92
CA MET A 215 11.83 19.27 2.42
C MET A 215 12.34 20.29 3.44
N LEU A 216 13.66 20.39 3.58
CA LEU A 216 14.33 21.48 4.28
C LEU A 216 14.45 22.74 3.42
N ALA A 217 14.67 23.89 4.04
CA ALA A 217 14.87 25.18 3.36
C ALA A 217 16.24 25.31 2.66
N ASN A 218 17.15 24.34 2.86
CA ASN A 218 18.32 24.14 2.00
C ASN A 218 17.96 23.38 0.70
N GLY A 219 16.74 22.90 0.55
CA GLY A 219 16.22 22.15 -0.60
C GLY A 219 16.39 20.63 -0.55
N LEU A 220 16.96 20.03 0.50
CA LEU A 220 17.10 18.57 0.65
C LEU A 220 15.82 17.91 1.14
N PHE A 221 15.56 16.67 0.72
CA PHE A 221 14.42 15.86 1.15
C PHE A 221 14.82 14.73 2.12
N ILE A 222 13.94 14.41 3.06
CA ILE A 222 14.19 13.54 4.21
C ILE A 222 12.97 12.65 4.51
N HIS A 223 13.19 11.35 4.71
CA HIS A 223 12.18 10.31 4.73
C HIS A 223 11.90 9.76 6.14
N ASN A 224 10.63 9.44 6.37
CA ASN A 224 10.11 8.88 7.61
C ASN A 224 9.84 7.39 7.33
N SER A 225 10.39 6.45 8.10
CA SER A 225 10.18 5.01 7.83
C SER A 225 10.06 4.16 9.08
N VAL A 226 9.67 2.90 8.84
CA VAL A 226 8.57 2.19 9.51
C VAL A 226 8.93 1.50 10.83
N ILE A 227 8.00 0.75 11.46
CA ILE A 227 8.27 0.10 12.76
C ILE A 227 9.45 -0.87 12.67
N PHE A 228 9.56 -1.60 11.56
CA PHE A 228 10.70 -2.45 11.24
C PHE A 228 12.01 -1.64 11.17
N ASN A 229 11.98 -0.41 10.63
CA ASN A 229 13.14 0.50 10.54
C ASN A 229 13.41 1.25 11.85
N GLN A 230 12.45 1.38 12.76
CA GLN A 230 12.66 1.82 14.15
C GLN A 230 13.32 0.72 14.98
N LEU A 231 12.89 -0.53 14.80
CA LEU A 231 13.43 -1.68 15.50
C LEU A 231 14.83 -2.07 15.01
N THR A 232 15.03 -2.23 13.68
CA THR A 232 16.30 -2.68 13.09
C THR A 232 17.25 -1.55 12.69
N GLY A 233 16.75 -0.31 12.56
CA GLY A 233 17.51 0.77 11.90
C GLY A 233 17.98 0.34 10.52
N LEU A 234 19.16 0.81 10.14
CA LEU A 234 19.83 0.40 8.91
C LEU A 234 20.24 -1.06 8.79
N ASN A 235 20.22 -1.88 9.84
CA ASN A 235 20.93 -3.16 9.86
C ASN A 235 20.20 -4.27 9.08
N GLN A 236 19.57 -3.89 7.98
CA GLN A 236 18.73 -4.69 7.11
C GLN A 236 19.51 -5.28 5.93
N ILE A 237 18.99 -6.40 5.44
CA ILE A 237 19.28 -7.12 4.21
C ILE A 237 17.91 -7.43 3.58
N ILE A 238 17.75 -7.12 2.29
CA ILE A 238 16.54 -7.44 1.51
C ILE A 238 16.93 -8.49 0.47
N GLY A 239 16.09 -9.52 0.32
CA GLY A 239 16.19 -10.56 -0.69
C GLY A 239 14.81 -11.15 -1.00
N ASN A 240 14.78 -12.37 -1.53
CA ASN A 240 13.53 -13.10 -1.81
C ASN A 240 13.45 -14.40 -1.00
N TRP A 241 12.23 -14.88 -0.76
CA TRP A 241 12.02 -16.20 -0.17
C TRP A 241 12.42 -17.32 -1.15
N PRO A 242 13.08 -18.41 -0.68
CA PRO A 242 13.55 -19.47 -1.58
C PRO A 242 12.45 -20.06 -2.47
N GLY A 243 12.64 -19.95 -3.79
CA GLY A 243 11.69 -20.48 -4.79
C GLY A 243 10.37 -19.72 -4.91
N LYS A 244 10.24 -18.52 -4.32
CA LYS A 244 9.01 -17.71 -4.33
C LYS A 244 9.30 -16.27 -4.75
N THR A 245 8.33 -15.61 -5.35
CA THR A 245 8.40 -14.19 -5.81
C THR A 245 8.13 -13.17 -4.71
N VAL A 246 8.17 -13.60 -3.45
CA VAL A 246 7.85 -12.78 -2.27
C VAL A 246 9.16 -12.21 -1.71
N GLU A 247 9.16 -10.91 -1.43
CA GLU A 247 10.30 -10.23 -0.80
C GLU A 247 10.51 -10.69 0.65
N LYS A 248 11.76 -10.61 1.11
CA LYS A 248 12.20 -11.01 2.44
C LYS A 248 13.12 -9.94 3.01
N ALA A 249 12.65 -9.21 4.02
CA ALA A 249 13.48 -8.28 4.78
C ALA A 249 13.92 -8.93 6.10
N GLU A 250 15.23 -8.87 6.39
CA GLU A 250 15.80 -9.26 7.68
C GLU A 250 16.70 -8.15 8.20
N GLY A 251 16.75 -7.93 9.51
CA GLY A 251 17.71 -7.02 10.12
C GLY A 251 18.14 -7.41 11.54
N THR A 252 19.18 -6.75 12.06
CA THR A 252 19.70 -7.05 13.42
C THR A 252 19.86 -5.80 14.29
N LEU A 253 19.20 -5.80 15.45
CA LEU A 253 19.38 -4.79 16.48
C LEU A 253 20.15 -5.31 17.70
N ARG A 254 20.52 -4.39 18.58
CA ARG A 254 20.96 -4.68 19.95
C ARG A 254 20.06 -3.93 20.91
N PHE A 255 19.61 -4.61 21.96
CA PHE A 255 18.74 -4.03 22.99
C PHE A 255 19.15 -4.58 24.35
N LYS A 256 19.66 -3.69 25.22
CA LYS A 256 20.48 -4.09 26.38
C LYS A 256 21.62 -5.00 25.90
N ASP A 257 21.89 -6.09 26.61
CA ASP A 257 22.94 -7.06 26.32
C ASP A 257 22.55 -8.12 25.25
N TYR A 258 21.33 -8.04 24.71
CA TYR A 258 20.80 -8.96 23.71
C TYR A 258 21.04 -8.45 22.28
N ARG A 259 21.33 -9.40 21.38
CA ARG A 259 21.28 -9.17 19.93
C ARG A 259 20.06 -9.86 19.36
N ILE A 260 19.20 -9.10 18.68
CA ILE A 260 17.93 -9.59 18.16
C ILE A 260 17.96 -9.52 16.64
N ARG A 261 17.80 -10.67 15.97
CA ARG A 261 17.55 -10.76 14.52
C ARG A 261 16.05 -10.65 14.29
N ILE A 262 15.58 -9.54 13.73
CA ILE A 262 14.18 -9.42 13.30
C ILE A 262 14.09 -9.82 11.84
N LEU A 263 13.15 -10.71 11.53
CA LEU A 263 12.72 -11.02 10.18
C LEU A 263 11.31 -10.46 9.98
N ASP A 264 11.11 -9.71 8.90
CA ASP A 264 9.80 -9.19 8.51
C ASP A 264 9.05 -10.26 7.73
N LEU A 265 7.83 -10.60 8.15
CA LEU A 265 6.94 -11.49 7.40
C LEU A 265 6.06 -10.66 6.45
N PRO A 266 5.63 -11.24 5.32
CA PRO A 266 4.68 -10.59 4.42
C PRO A 266 3.44 -10.06 5.15
N GLY A 267 2.91 -8.92 4.73
CA GLY A 267 1.76 -8.25 5.35
C GLY A 267 0.45 -9.02 5.16
N ILE A 268 0.19 -9.97 6.04
CA ILE A 268 -0.95 -10.91 5.99
C ILE A 268 -2.09 -10.53 6.95
N TYR A 269 -3.31 -11.02 6.66
CA TYR A 269 -4.50 -10.88 7.51
C TYR A 269 -4.99 -12.22 8.13
N SER A 270 -4.42 -13.34 7.69
CA SER A 270 -4.82 -14.70 8.05
C SER A 270 -3.66 -15.68 7.81
N LEU A 271 -3.81 -16.94 8.22
CA LEU A 271 -2.87 -18.04 7.96
C LEU A 271 -3.56 -19.15 7.15
N SER A 272 -4.09 -18.79 5.98
CA SER A 272 -4.75 -19.68 5.02
C SER A 272 -3.82 -20.09 3.87
N ALA A 273 -4.29 -20.97 2.99
CA ALA A 273 -3.56 -21.38 1.77
C ALA A 273 -3.87 -20.52 0.52
N PHE A 274 -4.65 -19.44 0.64
CA PHE A 274 -5.13 -18.65 -0.51
C PHE A 274 -4.06 -17.76 -1.16
N SER A 275 -2.98 -17.42 -0.46
CA SER A 275 -1.89 -16.58 -0.96
C SER A 275 -0.51 -17.17 -0.66
N ILE A 276 0.48 -16.84 -1.48
CA ILE A 276 1.86 -17.36 -1.33
C ILE A 276 2.49 -16.76 -0.07
N GLU A 277 2.12 -15.53 0.24
CA GLU A 277 2.47 -14.70 1.38
C GLU A 277 2.02 -15.33 2.71
N GLU A 278 0.77 -15.78 2.80
CA GLU A 278 0.25 -16.48 3.98
C GLU A 278 0.94 -17.84 4.17
N ILE A 279 1.15 -18.59 3.09
CA ILE A 279 1.89 -19.86 3.14
C ILE A 279 3.34 -19.61 3.60
N VAL A 280 4.01 -18.54 3.14
CA VAL A 280 5.36 -18.15 3.61
C VAL A 280 5.36 -17.85 5.11
N ALA A 281 4.46 -16.97 5.58
CA ALA A 281 4.43 -16.57 6.98
C ALA A 281 4.12 -17.75 7.91
N ARG A 282 3.13 -18.56 7.55
CA ARG A 282 2.71 -19.77 8.26
C ARG A 282 3.84 -20.81 8.32
N ASP A 283 4.43 -21.16 7.18
CA ASP A 283 5.49 -22.18 7.10
C ASP A 283 6.78 -21.71 7.81
N TYR A 284 7.09 -20.41 7.83
CA TYR A 284 8.22 -19.87 8.61
C TYR A 284 8.00 -20.02 10.12
N ILE A 285 6.84 -19.58 10.63
CA ILE A 285 6.51 -19.64 12.06
C ILE A 285 6.53 -21.08 12.58
N THR A 286 6.08 -22.06 11.77
CA THR A 286 6.02 -23.48 12.17
C THR A 286 7.30 -24.26 11.95
N THR A 287 8.12 -23.90 10.94
CA THR A 287 9.31 -24.68 10.56
C THR A 287 10.60 -24.10 11.12
N GLU A 288 10.79 -22.78 11.00
CA GLU A 288 11.98 -22.08 11.51
C GLU A 288 11.83 -21.70 12.99
N LYS A 289 10.59 -21.69 13.51
CA LYS A 289 10.22 -21.53 14.94
C LYS A 289 10.95 -20.36 15.61
N PRO A 290 10.65 -19.10 15.24
CA PRO A 290 11.26 -17.91 15.83
C PRO A 290 11.02 -17.85 17.34
N ASP A 291 12.01 -17.37 18.10
CA ASP A 291 11.99 -17.38 19.57
C ASP A 291 10.86 -16.48 20.15
N VAL A 292 10.51 -15.39 19.47
CA VAL A 292 9.31 -14.57 19.75
C VAL A 292 8.69 -14.02 18.45
N VAL A 293 7.37 -13.90 18.38
CA VAL A 293 6.64 -13.19 17.31
C VAL A 293 6.12 -11.84 17.82
N ILE A 294 6.52 -10.74 17.18
CA ILE A 294 5.88 -9.42 17.34
C ILE A 294 4.70 -9.37 16.37
N ASN A 295 3.47 -9.36 16.90
CA ASN A 295 2.25 -9.25 16.13
C ASN A 295 1.74 -7.80 16.14
N VAL A 296 1.82 -7.11 15.00
CA VAL A 296 1.44 -5.71 14.83
C VAL A 296 -0.03 -5.61 14.44
N VAL A 297 -0.83 -5.02 15.34
CA VAL A 297 -2.29 -4.97 15.29
C VAL A 297 -2.73 -3.51 15.20
N ASP A 298 -3.47 -3.13 14.16
CA ASP A 298 -4.07 -1.79 14.09
C ASP A 298 -5.20 -1.65 15.11
N ALA A 299 -4.99 -0.78 16.11
CA ALA A 299 -5.99 -0.37 17.09
C ALA A 299 -7.26 0.22 16.44
N SER A 300 -7.13 0.87 15.28
CA SER A 300 -8.24 1.52 14.56
C SER A 300 -9.19 0.53 13.87
N ALA A 301 -8.79 -0.73 13.73
CA ALA A 301 -9.51 -1.82 13.07
C ALA A 301 -9.33 -3.17 13.83
N LEU A 302 -9.37 -3.10 15.17
CA LEU A 302 -8.96 -4.18 16.07
C LEU A 302 -9.61 -5.54 15.74
N GLU A 303 -10.92 -5.58 15.47
CA GLU A 303 -11.67 -6.82 15.19
C GLU A 303 -11.15 -7.57 13.95
N ARG A 304 -10.78 -6.85 12.88
CA ARG A 304 -10.15 -7.44 11.68
C ARG A 304 -8.74 -7.95 11.96
N ASN A 305 -7.97 -7.25 12.80
CA ASN A 305 -6.57 -7.57 13.10
C ASN A 305 -6.43 -8.71 14.14
N LEU A 306 -7.43 -8.89 15.01
CA LEU A 306 -7.45 -9.99 15.98
C LEU A 306 -7.70 -11.37 15.32
N TYR A 307 -8.13 -11.43 14.06
CA TYR A 307 -8.29 -12.71 13.34
C TYR A 307 -6.95 -13.44 13.15
N LEU A 308 -5.94 -12.75 12.61
CA LEU A 308 -4.56 -13.26 12.58
C LEU A 308 -4.04 -13.58 13.99
N THR A 309 -4.39 -12.73 14.96
CA THR A 309 -3.95 -12.91 16.36
C THR A 309 -4.43 -14.23 16.95
N LEU A 310 -5.69 -14.62 16.75
CA LEU A 310 -6.19 -15.93 17.19
C LEU A 310 -5.46 -17.09 16.50
N GLN A 311 -5.21 -17.00 15.19
CA GLN A 311 -4.53 -18.07 14.45
C GLN A 311 -3.04 -18.23 14.87
N LEU A 312 -2.39 -17.17 15.33
CA LEU A 312 -1.05 -17.23 15.96
C LEU A 312 -1.09 -17.87 17.36
N LEU A 313 -2.15 -17.63 18.15
CA LEU A 313 -2.37 -18.28 19.45
C LEU A 313 -2.69 -19.77 19.29
N GLU A 314 -3.46 -20.17 18.26
CA GLU A 314 -3.72 -21.58 17.91
C GLU A 314 -2.44 -22.34 17.51
N LEU A 315 -1.51 -21.66 16.82
CA LEU A 315 -0.17 -22.18 16.55
C LEU A 315 0.72 -22.29 17.80
N LYS A 316 0.26 -21.79 18.95
CA LYS A 316 1.02 -21.69 20.22
C LYS A 316 2.34 -20.94 20.05
N ALA A 317 2.37 -19.94 19.17
CA ALA A 317 3.55 -19.11 18.93
C ALA A 317 3.86 -18.24 20.17
N PRO A 318 5.10 -18.20 20.67
CA PRO A 318 5.48 -17.27 21.74
C PRO A 318 5.40 -15.85 21.18
N MET A 319 4.48 -15.01 21.65
CA MET A 319 4.17 -13.75 20.98
C MET A 319 3.92 -12.56 21.91
N VAL A 320 4.18 -11.36 21.38
CA VAL A 320 3.88 -10.06 21.99
C VAL A 320 3.09 -9.23 20.97
N VAL A 321 1.99 -8.63 21.39
CA VAL A 321 1.14 -7.81 20.52
C VAL A 321 1.56 -6.34 20.60
N ALA A 322 1.93 -5.77 19.45
CA ALA A 322 2.14 -4.33 19.28
C ALA A 322 0.83 -3.70 18.78
N LEU A 323 0.06 -3.13 19.70
CA LEU A 323 -1.21 -2.46 19.42
C LEU A 323 -0.94 -1.05 18.88
N ASN A 324 -0.71 -0.97 17.57
CA ASN A 324 -0.24 0.21 16.85
C ASN A 324 -1.39 1.17 16.49
N GLN A 325 -1.06 2.40 16.12
CA GLN A 325 -2.01 3.48 15.76
C GLN A 325 -3.07 3.76 16.86
N ILE A 326 -2.71 3.61 18.14
CA ILE A 326 -3.62 3.85 19.26
C ILE A 326 -4.13 5.31 19.31
N ASP A 327 -3.39 6.27 18.72
CA ASP A 327 -3.84 7.65 18.53
C ASP A 327 -4.96 7.79 17.48
N PHE A 328 -4.95 6.96 16.43
CA PHE A 328 -5.97 6.94 15.39
C PHE A 328 -7.25 6.25 15.86
N ALA A 329 -7.13 5.19 16.68
CA ALA A 329 -8.26 4.63 17.41
C ALA A 329 -8.96 5.70 18.28
N LEU A 330 -8.20 6.48 19.05
CA LEU A 330 -8.73 7.59 19.85
C LEU A 330 -9.42 8.67 18.98
N LYS A 331 -8.85 9.02 17.81
CA LYS A 331 -9.49 9.93 16.83
C LYS A 331 -10.81 9.39 16.28
N LYS A 332 -10.95 8.07 16.11
CA LYS A 332 -12.23 7.38 15.78
C LYS A 332 -13.22 7.31 16.96
N GLY A 333 -12.88 7.84 18.14
CA GLY A 333 -13.71 7.74 19.34
C GLY A 333 -13.59 6.39 20.08
N LEU A 334 -12.62 5.54 19.71
CA LEU A 334 -12.39 4.23 20.32
C LEU A 334 -11.31 4.33 21.41
N ARG A 335 -11.62 3.89 22.63
CA ARG A 335 -10.67 3.78 23.74
C ARG A 335 -10.48 2.32 24.14
N ILE A 336 -9.28 1.80 23.88
CA ILE A 336 -8.93 0.38 24.11
C ILE A 336 -8.25 0.22 25.46
N ASP A 337 -8.74 -0.71 26.27
CA ASP A 337 -8.11 -1.18 27.49
C ASP A 337 -7.10 -2.28 27.16
N HIS A 338 -5.86 -1.89 26.85
CA HIS A 338 -4.78 -2.81 26.49
C HIS A 338 -4.40 -3.77 27.64
N VAL A 339 -4.60 -3.36 28.91
CA VAL A 339 -4.34 -4.22 30.08
C VAL A 339 -5.38 -5.32 30.15
N LYS A 340 -6.67 -4.99 29.95
CA LYS A 340 -7.73 -5.99 29.87
C LYS A 340 -7.59 -6.87 28.63
N LEU A 341 -7.22 -6.31 27.48
CA LEU A 341 -6.95 -7.07 26.24
C LEU A 341 -5.81 -8.07 26.43
N SER A 342 -4.72 -7.67 27.11
CA SER A 342 -3.60 -8.56 27.44
C SER A 342 -4.02 -9.73 28.34
N ARG A 343 -4.87 -9.47 29.35
CA ARG A 343 -5.44 -10.54 30.20
C ARG A 343 -6.41 -11.46 29.45
N LEU A 344 -7.15 -10.95 28.46
CA LEU A 344 -8.08 -11.75 27.67
C LEU A 344 -7.39 -12.62 26.62
N LEU A 345 -6.28 -12.14 26.01
CA LEU A 345 -5.53 -12.89 25.00
C LEU A 345 -4.45 -13.81 25.58
N GLY A 346 -4.08 -13.63 26.85
CA GLY A 346 -3.02 -14.43 27.50
C GLY A 346 -1.58 -14.02 27.14
N VAL A 347 -1.43 -12.98 26.32
CA VAL A 347 -0.15 -12.46 25.79
C VAL A 347 0.07 -11.00 26.18
N PRO A 348 1.32 -10.52 26.30
CA PRO A 348 1.59 -9.11 26.52
C PRO A 348 1.09 -8.25 25.36
N VAL A 349 0.27 -7.23 25.65
CA VAL A 349 -0.19 -6.23 24.67
C VAL A 349 0.40 -4.87 25.04
N VAL A 350 1.24 -4.32 24.16
CA VAL A 350 1.88 -3.01 24.35
C VAL A 350 1.26 -2.01 23.38
N PRO A 351 0.70 -0.88 23.86
CA PRO A 351 0.21 0.18 22.98
C PRO A 351 1.38 0.93 22.33
N THR A 352 1.38 1.03 21.01
CA THR A 352 2.44 1.70 20.24
C THR A 352 1.89 2.79 19.33
N VAL A 353 2.72 3.80 19.05
CA VAL A 353 2.50 4.75 17.95
C VAL A 353 3.82 4.85 17.21
N ALA A 354 4.01 3.99 16.21
CA ALA A 354 5.35 3.76 15.65
C ALA A 354 6.00 4.99 15.00
N THR A 355 5.24 6.00 14.54
CA THR A 355 5.77 7.31 14.07
C THR A 355 6.62 8.03 15.10
N THR A 356 6.34 7.77 16.36
CA THR A 356 6.85 8.54 17.52
C THR A 356 7.88 7.75 18.32
N GLY A 357 8.13 6.48 17.95
CA GLY A 357 8.84 5.51 18.79
C GLY A 357 8.11 5.12 20.10
N SER A 358 6.93 5.71 20.38
CA SER A 358 6.20 5.44 21.62
C SER A 358 5.79 3.97 21.72
N GLY A 359 6.05 3.38 22.89
CA GLY A 359 5.85 1.97 23.20
C GLY A 359 6.95 1.03 22.67
N ILE A 360 7.87 1.45 21.79
CA ILE A 360 8.85 0.52 21.17
C ILE A 360 9.88 -0.02 22.19
N ASN A 361 10.35 0.80 23.13
CA ASN A 361 11.24 0.32 24.20
C ASN A 361 10.52 -0.60 25.21
N GLU A 362 9.21 -0.43 25.39
CA GLU A 362 8.38 -1.31 26.23
C GLU A 362 8.12 -2.64 25.52
N LEU A 363 7.79 -2.59 24.22
CA LEU A 363 7.64 -3.73 23.32
C LEU A 363 8.90 -4.61 23.33
N LEU A 364 10.08 -4.01 23.10
CA LEU A 364 11.36 -4.72 23.15
C LEU A 364 11.66 -5.27 24.56
N SER A 365 11.29 -4.55 25.62
CA SER A 365 11.42 -5.05 27.00
C SER A 365 10.49 -6.24 27.28
N LYS A 366 9.29 -6.28 26.69
CA LYS A 366 8.35 -7.41 26.79
C LYS A 366 8.80 -8.60 25.94
N VAL A 367 9.35 -8.37 24.76
CA VAL A 367 9.96 -9.41 23.92
C VAL A 367 11.13 -10.09 24.65
N VAL A 368 12.02 -9.33 25.28
CA VAL A 368 13.08 -9.90 26.12
C VAL A 368 12.51 -10.64 27.34
N GLN A 369 11.53 -10.08 28.05
CA GLN A 369 10.89 -10.77 29.19
C GLN A 369 10.18 -12.08 28.81
N VAL A 370 9.65 -12.19 27.60
CA VAL A 370 9.10 -13.45 27.05
C VAL A 370 10.24 -14.43 26.71
N PHE A 371 11.29 -13.97 26.03
CA PHE A 371 12.45 -14.79 25.67
C PHE A 371 13.19 -15.36 26.90
N GLU A 372 13.35 -14.56 27.96
CA GLU A 372 13.91 -14.98 29.25
C GLU A 372 13.03 -15.99 30.02
N GLY A 373 11.77 -16.20 29.61
CA GLY A 373 10.76 -16.94 30.37
C GLY A 373 10.24 -16.21 31.62
N ASN A 374 10.67 -14.95 31.84
CA ASN A 374 10.24 -14.08 32.94
C ASN A 374 8.75 -13.69 32.85
N ILE A 375 8.19 -13.70 31.64
CA ILE A 375 6.74 -13.75 31.41
C ILE A 375 6.40 -15.13 30.86
N ARG A 376 5.65 -15.91 31.64
CA ARG A 376 4.91 -17.04 31.09
C ARG A 376 3.76 -16.51 30.25
N ILE A 377 3.74 -16.89 28.98
CA ILE A 377 2.56 -16.72 28.13
C ILE A 377 1.64 -17.91 28.42
N GLU A 378 0.38 -17.63 28.72
CA GLU A 378 -0.69 -18.61 28.86
C GLU A 378 -1.76 -18.25 27.82
N PRO A 379 -1.56 -18.65 26.54
CA PRO A 379 -2.39 -18.18 25.43
C PRO A 379 -3.88 -18.43 25.68
N LEU A 380 -4.74 -17.51 25.22
CA LEU A 380 -6.17 -17.76 25.15
C LEU A 380 -6.41 -19.05 24.33
N GLU A 381 -6.85 -20.11 25.00
CA GLU A 381 -7.25 -21.33 24.32
C GLU A 381 -8.55 -21.06 23.55
N VAL A 382 -8.46 -21.08 22.22
CA VAL A 382 -9.61 -20.92 21.33
C VAL A 382 -10.49 -22.16 21.48
N VAL A 383 -11.52 -22.06 22.31
CA VAL A 383 -12.52 -23.12 22.56
C VAL A 383 -13.71 -22.92 21.63
N TYR A 384 -13.99 -23.93 20.82
CA TYR A 384 -15.12 -23.95 19.90
C TYR A 384 -16.39 -24.53 20.55
N SER A 385 -17.53 -24.47 19.85
CA SER A 385 -18.74 -25.18 20.23
C SER A 385 -18.51 -26.70 20.39
N LYS A 386 -19.34 -27.34 21.23
CA LYS A 386 -19.12 -28.71 21.72
C LYS A 386 -18.93 -29.77 20.63
N GLU A 387 -19.63 -29.61 19.50
CA GLU A 387 -19.54 -30.53 18.36
C GLU A 387 -18.20 -30.39 17.62
N ILE A 388 -17.76 -29.16 17.40
CA ILE A 388 -16.46 -28.85 16.78
C ILE A 388 -15.32 -29.31 17.70
N GLU A 389 -15.39 -29.05 19.01
CA GLU A 389 -14.41 -29.57 19.98
C GLU A 389 -14.35 -31.10 20.01
N ALA A 390 -15.49 -31.79 19.92
CA ALA A 390 -15.52 -33.25 19.85
C ALA A 390 -14.85 -33.77 18.57
N SER A 391 -15.00 -33.08 17.44
CA SER A 391 -14.32 -33.39 16.18
C SER A 391 -12.82 -33.07 16.22
N ILE A 392 -12.43 -31.91 16.77
CA ILE A 392 -11.03 -31.52 16.97
C ILE A 392 -10.31 -32.54 17.85
N LYS A 393 -10.88 -32.95 18.99
CA LYS A 393 -10.23 -33.91 19.91
C LYS A 393 -10.09 -35.31 19.33
N LYS A 394 -11.06 -35.75 18.51
CA LYS A 394 -10.93 -37.00 17.72
C LYS A 394 -9.77 -36.90 16.73
N LEU A 395 -9.71 -35.84 15.91
CA LEU A 395 -8.62 -35.65 14.96
C LEU A 395 -7.25 -35.47 15.64
N GLU A 396 -7.17 -34.69 16.71
CA GLU A 396 -5.93 -34.42 17.47
C GLU A 396 -5.28 -35.71 17.99
N SER A 397 -6.06 -36.58 18.63
CA SER A 397 -5.59 -37.90 19.10
C SER A 397 -5.20 -38.85 17.95
N PHE A 398 -5.91 -38.78 16.83
CA PHE A 398 -5.62 -39.59 15.63
C PHE A 398 -4.33 -39.12 14.93
N ILE A 399 -4.17 -37.81 14.74
CA ILE A 399 -2.96 -37.17 14.17
C ILE A 399 -1.73 -37.47 15.02
N ALA A 400 -1.85 -37.36 16.35
CA ALA A 400 -0.75 -37.68 17.27
C ALA A 400 -0.35 -39.17 17.22
N SER A 401 -1.26 -40.06 16.82
CA SER A 401 -1.02 -41.51 16.73
C SER A 401 -0.42 -41.93 15.37
N TYR A 402 -0.92 -41.38 14.26
CA TYR A 402 -0.56 -41.83 12.89
C TYR A 402 0.40 -40.89 12.15
N LEU A 403 0.60 -39.64 12.60
CA LEU A 403 1.48 -38.65 11.97
C LEU A 403 2.43 -37.97 12.98
N PRO A 404 3.21 -38.72 13.79
CA PRO A 404 4.10 -38.14 14.81
C PRO A 404 5.14 -37.16 14.23
N ASP A 405 5.66 -37.43 13.03
CA ASP A 405 6.59 -36.54 12.33
C ASP A 405 5.97 -35.17 12.02
N LEU A 406 4.69 -35.12 11.64
CA LEU A 406 3.99 -33.87 11.33
C LEU A 406 3.55 -33.15 12.62
N ALA A 407 3.11 -33.91 13.63
CA ALA A 407 2.80 -33.45 14.98
C ALA A 407 4.00 -32.82 15.71
N SER A 408 5.23 -33.19 15.35
CA SER A 408 6.46 -32.54 15.86
C SER A 408 6.69 -31.13 15.29
N ARG A 409 6.15 -30.85 14.10
CA ARG A 409 6.32 -29.58 13.37
C ARG A 409 5.19 -28.61 13.69
N TYR A 410 3.95 -29.08 13.57
CA TYR A 410 2.73 -28.29 13.78
C TYR A 410 1.94 -28.84 14.99
N PRO A 411 1.28 -27.99 15.81
CA PRO A 411 0.45 -28.46 16.91
C PRO A 411 -0.68 -29.39 16.41
N PRO A 412 -0.87 -30.59 16.99
CA PRO A 412 -1.94 -31.51 16.58
C PRO A 412 -3.35 -30.91 16.56
N ARG A 413 -3.71 -30.09 17.56
CA ARG A 413 -4.94 -29.29 17.59
C ARG A 413 -5.09 -28.35 16.38
N TRP A 414 -4.01 -27.69 15.96
CA TRP A 414 -4.03 -26.78 14.81
C TRP A 414 -4.16 -27.54 13.48
N LEU A 415 -3.48 -28.69 13.34
CA LEU A 415 -3.66 -29.59 12.20
C LEU A 415 -5.12 -30.10 12.11
N ALA A 416 -5.73 -30.45 13.24
CA ALA A 416 -7.14 -30.83 13.31
C ALA A 416 -8.08 -29.71 12.84
N ILE A 417 -7.89 -28.48 13.34
CA ILE A 417 -8.66 -27.30 12.89
C ILE A 417 -8.47 -27.09 11.37
N LYS A 418 -7.23 -27.17 10.87
CA LYS A 418 -6.89 -26.98 9.45
C LYS A 418 -7.49 -28.01 8.50
N LEU A 419 -7.63 -29.26 8.96
CA LEU A 419 -8.37 -30.29 8.22
C LEU A 419 -9.88 -30.01 8.19
N LEU A 420 -10.47 -29.52 9.28
CA LEU A 420 -11.87 -29.09 9.28
C LEU A 420 -12.10 -27.81 8.44
N GLU A 421 -11.06 -26.99 8.24
CA GLU A 421 -11.05 -25.84 7.30
C GLU A 421 -10.84 -26.23 5.82
N LYS A 422 -10.61 -27.50 5.48
CA LYS A 422 -10.28 -27.94 4.10
C LYS A 422 -9.04 -27.22 3.51
N ASP A 423 -8.00 -26.99 4.32
CA ASP A 423 -6.76 -26.32 3.89
C ASP A 423 -5.95 -27.21 2.92
N GLU A 424 -6.04 -26.91 1.62
CA GLU A 424 -5.48 -27.73 0.53
C GLU A 424 -3.99 -28.06 0.67
N ASP A 425 -3.20 -27.16 1.24
CA ASP A 425 -1.75 -27.36 1.41
C ASP A 425 -1.48 -28.32 2.57
N ILE A 426 -2.24 -28.24 3.66
CA ILE A 426 -2.18 -29.21 4.76
C ILE A 426 -2.67 -30.59 4.30
N GLU A 427 -3.76 -30.67 3.53
CA GLU A 427 -4.18 -31.94 2.91
C GLU A 427 -3.09 -32.55 2.04
N ARG A 428 -2.44 -31.73 1.20
CA ARG A 428 -1.36 -32.15 0.29
C ARG A 428 -0.15 -32.66 1.08
N LYS A 429 0.31 -31.89 2.07
CA LYS A 429 1.38 -32.27 3.00
C LYS A 429 1.06 -33.55 3.79
N ILE A 430 -0.22 -33.92 3.97
CA ILE A 430 -0.64 -35.17 4.62
C ILE A 430 -0.69 -36.35 3.63
N LYS A 431 -1.09 -36.14 2.37
CA LYS A 431 -1.12 -37.17 1.30
C LYS A 431 0.27 -37.77 1.03
N ASP A 432 1.34 -37.02 1.29
CA ASP A 432 2.74 -37.50 1.18
C ASP A 432 3.13 -38.56 2.23
N PHE A 433 2.34 -38.76 3.30
CA PHE A 433 2.61 -39.74 4.36
C PHE A 433 1.82 -41.05 4.15
N LYS A 434 2.47 -42.20 4.38
CA LYS A 434 1.90 -43.55 4.21
C LYS A 434 0.58 -43.83 4.95
N GLU A 435 0.27 -43.08 6.00
CA GLU A 435 -0.95 -43.24 6.79
C GLU A 435 -1.90 -42.02 6.68
N GLY A 436 -1.55 -41.04 5.86
CA GLY A 436 -2.32 -39.79 5.69
C GLY A 436 -3.75 -40.01 5.21
N GLU A 437 -3.99 -41.00 4.33
CA GLU A 437 -5.34 -41.34 3.86
C GLU A 437 -6.30 -41.74 4.99
N LYS A 438 -5.79 -42.35 6.08
CA LYS A 438 -6.59 -42.70 7.26
C LYS A 438 -7.04 -41.44 8.01
N VAL A 439 -6.16 -40.43 8.09
CA VAL A 439 -6.43 -39.15 8.73
C VAL A 439 -7.40 -38.31 7.89
N LEU A 440 -7.21 -38.31 6.57
CA LEU A 440 -8.04 -37.55 5.62
C LEU A 440 -9.46 -38.13 5.49
N SER A 441 -9.60 -39.46 5.50
CA SER A 441 -10.93 -40.11 5.49
C SER A 441 -11.69 -39.86 6.80
N LEU A 442 -11.03 -39.88 7.96
CA LEU A 442 -11.64 -39.48 9.23
C LEU A 442 -12.02 -37.99 9.23
N ALA A 443 -11.16 -37.11 8.70
CA ALA A 443 -11.45 -35.69 8.59
C ALA A 443 -12.66 -35.43 7.68
N GLY A 444 -12.71 -36.06 6.49
CA GLY A 444 -13.84 -35.96 5.57
C GLY A 444 -15.17 -36.36 6.21
N ALA A 445 -15.21 -37.50 6.92
CA ALA A 445 -16.41 -37.97 7.61
C ALA A 445 -16.87 -37.04 8.75
N LEU A 446 -15.93 -36.45 9.50
CA LEU A 446 -16.25 -35.48 10.56
C LEU A 446 -16.72 -34.13 9.98
N VAL A 447 -16.11 -33.68 8.88
CA VAL A 447 -16.52 -32.49 8.14
C VAL A 447 -17.92 -32.67 7.56
N GLU A 448 -18.20 -33.79 6.89
CA GLU A 448 -19.53 -34.08 6.36
C GLU A 448 -20.59 -34.09 7.47
N SER A 449 -20.30 -34.73 8.62
CA SER A 449 -21.19 -34.72 9.79
C SER A 449 -21.45 -33.31 10.35
N LEU A 450 -20.47 -32.40 10.30
CA LEU A 450 -20.64 -31.00 10.74
C LEU A 450 -21.43 -30.19 9.70
N GLU A 451 -21.13 -30.36 8.41
CA GLU A 451 -21.80 -29.65 7.32
C GLU A 451 -23.28 -30.06 7.20
N GLN A 452 -23.60 -31.34 7.43
CA GLN A 452 -24.99 -31.84 7.54
C GLN A 452 -25.72 -31.31 8.79
N SER A 453 -25.05 -31.23 9.95
CA SER A 453 -25.65 -30.75 11.21
C SER A 453 -25.96 -29.23 11.16
N HIS A 454 -25.03 -28.43 10.64
CA HIS A 454 -25.12 -26.96 10.68
C HIS A 454 -25.68 -26.32 9.41
N GLY A 455 -25.87 -27.09 8.33
CA GLY A 455 -26.38 -26.61 7.04
C GLY A 455 -25.49 -25.56 6.37
N LYS A 456 -24.18 -25.55 6.69
CA LYS A 456 -23.19 -24.56 6.25
C LYS A 456 -21.83 -25.23 6.03
N PRO A 457 -20.98 -24.72 5.13
CA PRO A 457 -19.62 -25.23 4.97
C PRO A 457 -18.78 -25.10 6.25
N SER A 458 -18.01 -26.14 6.58
CA SER A 458 -17.15 -26.22 7.77
C SER A 458 -16.14 -25.05 7.88
N PRO A 459 -15.49 -24.57 6.79
CA PRO A 459 -14.60 -23.41 6.88
C PRO A 459 -15.32 -22.12 7.30
N VAL A 460 -16.59 -21.96 6.88
CA VAL A 460 -17.43 -20.82 7.26
C VAL A 460 -17.87 -20.93 8.72
N LEU A 461 -18.16 -22.14 9.19
CA LEU A 461 -18.49 -22.42 10.58
C LEU A 461 -17.32 -22.04 11.52
N ILE A 462 -16.11 -22.52 11.23
CA ILE A 462 -14.90 -22.23 12.03
C ILE A 462 -14.56 -20.73 12.02
N ALA A 463 -14.65 -20.08 10.87
CA ALA A 463 -14.46 -18.63 10.77
C ALA A 463 -15.50 -17.86 11.61
N SER A 464 -16.77 -18.27 11.58
CA SER A 464 -17.84 -17.66 12.37
C SER A 464 -17.60 -17.80 13.89
N GLU A 465 -17.13 -18.94 14.35
CA GLU A 465 -16.81 -19.18 15.77
C GLU A 465 -15.63 -18.28 16.22
N ARG A 466 -14.57 -18.17 15.40
CA ARG A 466 -13.47 -17.22 15.66
C ARG A 466 -13.95 -15.78 15.73
N TYR A 467 -14.77 -15.33 14.78
CA TYR A 467 -15.31 -13.97 14.81
C TYR A 467 -16.21 -13.72 16.02
N GLY A 468 -16.97 -14.72 16.50
CA GLY A 468 -17.69 -14.65 17.76
C GLY A 468 -16.77 -14.35 18.95
N LEU A 469 -15.72 -15.17 19.13
CA LEU A 469 -14.73 -14.99 20.19
C LEU A 469 -14.00 -13.63 20.10
N ILE A 470 -13.63 -13.20 18.90
CA ILE A 470 -13.01 -11.88 18.68
C ILE A 470 -13.98 -10.77 19.11
N SER A 471 -15.25 -10.85 18.70
CA SER A 471 -16.23 -9.81 19.02
C SER A 471 -16.51 -9.72 20.52
N GLU A 472 -16.49 -10.85 21.25
CA GLU A 472 -16.54 -10.85 22.72
C GLU A 472 -15.30 -10.19 23.37
N VAL A 473 -14.10 -10.46 22.86
CA VAL A 473 -12.84 -9.84 23.32
C VAL A 473 -12.81 -8.34 23.02
N VAL A 474 -13.26 -7.92 21.83
CA VAL A 474 -13.36 -6.51 21.40
C VAL A 474 -14.39 -5.77 22.23
N LYS A 475 -15.63 -6.29 22.33
CA LYS A 475 -16.71 -5.74 23.18
C LYS A 475 -16.31 -5.65 24.66
N SER A 476 -15.45 -6.55 25.11
CA SER A 476 -14.90 -6.53 26.46
C SER A 476 -13.79 -5.49 26.68
N SER A 477 -12.99 -5.17 25.66
CA SER A 477 -11.77 -4.34 25.78
C SER A 477 -11.88 -2.93 25.19
N VAL A 478 -12.83 -2.68 24.29
CA VAL A 478 -13.01 -1.39 23.61
C VAL A 478 -14.22 -0.65 24.18
N LYS A 479 -14.04 0.64 24.48
CA LYS A 479 -15.12 1.58 24.84
C LYS A 479 -15.28 2.62 23.74
N ILE A 480 -16.50 2.76 23.22
CA ILE A 480 -16.86 3.85 22.31
C ILE A 480 -17.14 5.09 23.17
N VAL A 481 -16.39 6.17 22.94
CA VAL A 481 -16.41 7.40 23.74
C VAL A 481 -17.12 8.55 22.99
N ALA A 482 -17.16 8.49 21.66
CA ALA A 482 -17.96 9.40 20.83
C ALA A 482 -18.42 8.67 19.55
N PRO A 483 -19.67 8.87 19.09
CA PRO A 483 -20.11 8.36 17.80
C PRO A 483 -19.47 9.17 16.65
N PRO A 484 -19.10 8.54 15.53
CA PRO A 484 -18.56 9.24 14.36
C PRO A 484 -19.64 10.14 13.71
N LYS A 485 -19.23 11.29 13.17
CA LYS A 485 -20.09 12.17 12.38
C LYS A 485 -20.00 11.79 10.91
N ILE A 486 -21.13 11.53 10.27
CA ILE A 486 -21.22 11.18 8.84
C ILE A 486 -20.62 12.32 7.99
N SER A 487 -19.62 11.97 7.21
CA SER A 487 -18.88 12.83 6.28
C SER A 487 -19.63 13.08 4.97
N LEU A 488 -19.17 14.06 4.18
CA LEU A 488 -19.68 14.29 2.83
C LEU A 488 -19.34 13.12 1.88
N GLY A 489 -18.22 12.41 2.13
CA GLY A 489 -17.83 11.23 1.35
C GLY A 489 -18.81 10.08 1.53
N GLU A 490 -19.19 9.77 2.78
CA GLU A 490 -20.16 8.69 3.08
C GLU A 490 -21.55 9.00 2.51
N LYS A 491 -21.98 10.26 2.49
CA LYS A 491 -23.24 10.66 1.84
C LYS A 491 -23.21 10.50 0.31
N LEU A 492 -22.07 10.75 -0.33
CA LEU A 492 -21.88 10.46 -1.75
C LEU A 492 -21.84 8.95 -2.00
N ASP A 493 -21.26 8.18 -1.10
CA ASP A 493 -21.21 6.71 -1.16
C ASP A 493 -22.61 6.08 -1.07
N GLU A 494 -23.44 6.54 -0.13
CA GLU A 494 -24.83 6.11 0.01
C GLU A 494 -25.64 6.35 -1.27
N VAL A 495 -25.51 7.53 -1.88
CA VAL A 495 -26.24 7.90 -3.10
C VAL A 495 -25.72 7.18 -4.35
N THR A 496 -24.40 7.09 -4.52
CA THR A 496 -23.78 6.46 -5.70
C THR A 496 -23.84 4.93 -5.64
N GLY A 497 -23.73 4.32 -4.46
CA GLY A 497 -23.90 2.88 -4.26
C GLY A 497 -25.36 2.42 -4.25
N HIS A 498 -26.34 3.34 -4.21
CA HIS A 498 -27.75 2.94 -4.09
C HIS A 498 -28.26 2.16 -5.29
N LYS A 499 -28.86 0.99 -5.04
CA LYS A 499 -29.40 0.04 -6.04
C LYS A 499 -30.27 0.63 -7.16
N ALA A 500 -30.89 1.80 -6.96
CA ALA A 500 -31.74 2.47 -7.94
C ALA A 500 -31.23 3.83 -8.43
N PHE A 501 -30.36 4.52 -7.68
CA PHE A 501 -29.80 5.82 -8.10
C PHE A 501 -28.38 5.69 -8.68
N GLY A 502 -27.64 4.66 -8.28
CA GLY A 502 -26.30 4.37 -8.80
C GLY A 502 -26.30 4.12 -10.31
N TYR A 503 -27.21 3.33 -10.87
CA TYR A 503 -27.26 3.09 -12.32
C TYR A 503 -27.55 4.36 -13.15
N PRO A 504 -28.54 5.23 -12.81
CA PRO A 504 -28.69 6.54 -13.45
C PRO A 504 -27.45 7.44 -13.33
N ILE A 505 -26.83 7.52 -12.14
CA ILE A 505 -25.62 8.34 -11.93
C ILE A 505 -24.44 7.80 -12.75
N LEU A 506 -24.30 6.48 -12.82
CA LEU A 506 -23.29 5.78 -13.62
C LEU A 506 -23.46 6.06 -15.10
N ALA A 507 -24.68 5.96 -15.62
CA ALA A 507 -24.99 6.32 -17.01
C ALA A 507 -24.73 7.82 -17.29
N LEU A 508 -25.03 8.70 -16.33
CA LEU A 508 -24.75 10.14 -16.44
C LEU A 508 -23.24 10.44 -16.44
N VAL A 509 -22.46 9.81 -15.55
CA VAL A 509 -21.00 10.00 -15.45
C VAL A 509 -20.29 9.47 -16.69
N PHE A 510 -20.63 8.26 -17.16
CA PHE A 510 -20.03 7.72 -18.40
C PHE A 510 -20.54 8.45 -19.66
N GLY A 511 -21.79 8.89 -19.69
CA GLY A 511 -22.33 9.74 -20.76
C GLY A 511 -21.61 11.10 -20.84
N ALA A 512 -21.39 11.75 -19.70
CA ALA A 512 -20.62 12.99 -19.61
C ALA A 512 -19.15 12.79 -19.99
N MET A 513 -18.51 11.70 -19.54
CA MET A 513 -17.16 11.34 -19.96
C MET A 513 -17.06 11.21 -21.49
N LEU A 514 -17.93 10.42 -22.12
CA LEU A 514 -17.93 10.27 -23.58
C LEU A 514 -18.21 11.60 -24.29
N ALA A 515 -19.19 12.38 -23.84
CA ALA A 515 -19.51 13.68 -24.43
C ALA A 515 -18.33 14.67 -24.38
N ILE A 516 -17.59 14.71 -23.25
CA ILE A 516 -16.40 15.55 -23.13
C ILE A 516 -15.25 15.00 -23.99
N VAL A 517 -15.06 13.68 -24.06
CA VAL A 517 -14.03 13.06 -24.93
C VAL A 517 -14.26 13.38 -26.40
N PHE A 518 -15.49 13.28 -26.90
CA PHE A 518 -15.80 13.65 -28.28
C PHE A 518 -15.76 15.17 -28.50
N GLY A 519 -16.30 15.98 -27.59
CA GLY A 519 -16.29 17.44 -27.72
C GLY A 519 -14.88 18.04 -27.70
N ALA A 520 -14.06 17.66 -26.72
CA ALA A 520 -12.66 18.10 -26.63
C ALA A 520 -11.80 17.44 -27.72
N GLY A 521 -12.11 16.20 -28.10
CA GLY A 521 -11.43 15.49 -29.18
C GLY A 521 -11.60 16.17 -30.53
N ASN A 522 -12.84 16.43 -30.95
CA ASN A 522 -13.11 17.16 -32.20
C ASN A 522 -12.37 18.51 -32.25
N TYR A 523 -12.45 19.30 -31.17
CA TYR A 523 -11.77 20.59 -31.07
C TYR A 523 -10.24 20.49 -31.17
N LEU A 524 -9.64 19.43 -30.59
CA LEU A 524 -8.22 19.15 -30.71
C LEU A 524 -7.83 18.61 -32.10
N VAL A 525 -8.72 17.89 -32.81
CA VAL A 525 -8.52 17.51 -34.22
C VAL A 525 -8.43 18.77 -35.08
N GLU A 526 -9.39 19.69 -34.98
CA GLU A 526 -9.42 20.95 -35.77
C GLU A 526 -8.12 21.77 -35.61
N ILE A 527 -7.60 21.86 -34.38
CA ILE A 527 -6.32 22.55 -34.10
C ILE A 527 -5.13 21.84 -34.75
N LEU A 528 -5.07 20.51 -34.66
CA LEU A 528 -3.95 19.73 -35.22
C LEU A 528 -4.01 19.67 -36.76
N GLU A 529 -5.19 19.53 -37.37
CA GLU A 529 -5.35 19.61 -38.84
C GLU A 529 -4.91 20.98 -39.36
N SER A 530 -5.29 22.07 -38.68
CA SER A 530 -4.87 23.43 -39.01
C SER A 530 -3.35 23.60 -38.90
N PHE A 531 -2.71 23.07 -37.84
CA PHE A 531 -1.26 23.16 -37.66
C PHE A 531 -0.48 22.31 -38.66
N PHE A 532 -0.79 21.01 -38.78
CA PHE A 532 -0.05 20.12 -39.68
C PHE A 532 -0.31 20.46 -41.15
N GLY A 533 -1.56 20.63 -41.55
CA GLY A 533 -1.92 20.95 -42.94
C GLY A 533 -1.57 22.38 -43.36
N GLY A 534 -1.70 23.35 -42.45
CA GLY A 534 -1.46 24.77 -42.75
C GLY A 534 0.00 25.21 -42.63
N PHE A 535 0.83 24.53 -41.81
CA PHE A 535 2.21 24.93 -41.56
C PHE A 535 3.24 23.83 -41.84
N LEU A 536 3.03 22.61 -41.32
CA LEU A 536 4.08 21.58 -41.38
C LEU A 536 4.23 20.93 -42.76
N THR A 537 3.12 20.49 -43.37
CA THR A 537 3.16 19.82 -44.69
C THR A 537 3.69 20.75 -45.79
N PRO A 538 3.23 22.01 -45.94
CA PRO A 538 3.78 22.92 -46.97
C PRO A 538 5.26 23.24 -46.79
N LEU A 539 5.74 23.32 -45.53
CA LEU A 539 7.16 23.53 -45.23
C LEU A 539 8.01 22.32 -45.63
N LEU A 540 7.51 21.10 -45.38
CA LEU A 540 8.19 19.86 -45.76
C LEU A 540 8.18 19.65 -47.28
N GLU A 541 7.09 19.97 -47.97
CA GLU A 541 7.02 19.93 -49.44
C GLU A 541 7.95 20.95 -50.09
N GLY A 542 8.01 22.19 -49.57
CA GLY A 542 8.96 23.21 -50.00
C GLY A 542 10.43 22.80 -49.79
N PHE A 543 10.74 22.05 -48.73
CA PHE A 543 12.08 21.50 -48.51
C PHE A 543 12.38 20.31 -49.43
N LEU A 544 11.47 19.34 -49.55
CA LEU A 544 11.64 18.13 -50.36
C LEU A 544 11.75 18.44 -51.85
N SER A 545 10.98 19.40 -52.36
CA SER A 545 11.06 19.86 -53.75
C SER A 545 12.36 20.59 -54.11
N SER A 546 13.18 20.99 -53.13
CA SER A 546 14.54 21.48 -53.38
C SER A 546 15.60 20.38 -53.53
N LEU A 547 15.23 19.12 -53.19
CA LEU A 547 16.15 17.98 -53.04
C LEU A 547 15.80 16.76 -53.89
N LEU A 548 14.54 16.59 -54.30
CA LEU A 548 14.04 15.38 -54.95
C LEU A 548 13.13 15.68 -56.15
N PRO A 549 13.04 14.77 -57.16
CA PRO A 549 12.06 14.89 -58.24
C PRO A 549 10.62 14.85 -57.73
N ASP A 550 9.73 15.61 -58.37
CA ASP A 550 8.30 15.79 -58.02
C ASP A 550 7.54 14.48 -57.69
N LEU A 551 7.82 13.39 -58.42
CA LEU A 551 7.24 12.06 -58.16
C LEU A 551 7.58 11.52 -56.75
N PHE A 552 8.83 11.71 -56.31
CA PHE A 552 9.28 11.30 -54.97
C PHE A 552 8.79 12.26 -53.89
N VAL A 553 8.69 13.56 -54.19
CA VAL A 553 8.12 14.56 -53.27
C VAL A 553 6.69 14.17 -52.91
N LYS A 554 5.82 13.94 -53.91
CA LYS A 554 4.42 13.55 -53.70
C LYS A 554 4.26 12.20 -53.01
N LEU A 555 5.06 11.19 -53.39
CA LEU A 555 5.05 9.89 -52.71
C LEU A 555 5.40 10.00 -51.22
N ILE A 556 6.28 10.94 -50.85
CA ILE A 556 6.67 11.20 -49.46
C ILE A 556 5.65 12.08 -48.74
N SER A 557 5.12 13.14 -49.35
CA SER A 557 4.17 14.06 -48.70
C SER A 557 2.75 13.50 -48.64
N GLU A 558 2.13 13.23 -49.80
CA GLU A 558 0.77 12.71 -49.94
C GLU A 558 0.64 11.28 -49.39
N GLY A 559 1.72 10.49 -49.45
CA GLY A 559 1.78 9.13 -48.92
C GLY A 559 2.23 9.08 -47.44
N ALA A 560 3.55 9.13 -47.22
CA ALA A 560 4.14 8.82 -45.92
C ALA A 560 3.84 9.86 -44.83
N ILE A 561 4.05 11.15 -45.12
CA ILE A 561 3.84 12.24 -44.15
C ILE A 561 2.35 12.38 -43.84
N SER A 562 1.49 12.43 -44.87
CA SER A 562 0.03 12.47 -44.70
C SER A 562 -0.50 11.31 -43.85
N GLY A 563 -0.05 10.07 -44.10
CA GLY A 563 -0.45 8.90 -43.30
C GLY A 563 -0.05 8.99 -41.82
N VAL A 564 1.14 9.52 -41.52
CA VAL A 564 1.59 9.75 -40.13
C VAL A 564 0.82 10.92 -39.49
N VAL A 565 0.65 12.03 -40.21
CA VAL A 565 -0.10 13.21 -39.74
C VAL A 565 -1.55 12.84 -39.43
N ALA A 566 -2.24 12.14 -40.32
CA ALA A 566 -3.62 11.68 -40.09
C ALA A 566 -3.70 10.71 -38.89
N SER A 567 -2.71 9.82 -38.74
CA SER A 567 -2.66 8.89 -37.59
C SER A 567 -2.51 9.64 -36.26
N VAL A 568 -1.58 10.60 -36.17
CA VAL A 568 -1.38 11.42 -34.95
C VAL A 568 -2.60 12.30 -34.69
N THR A 569 -3.10 12.97 -35.72
CA THR A 569 -4.18 13.96 -35.66
C THR A 569 -5.53 13.32 -35.34
N ILE A 570 -5.78 12.07 -35.75
CA ILE A 570 -7.02 11.37 -35.37
C ILE A 570 -6.88 10.69 -34.01
N VAL A 571 -5.74 10.05 -33.68
CA VAL A 571 -5.63 9.24 -32.45
C VAL A 571 -5.40 10.08 -31.20
N LEU A 572 -4.47 11.04 -31.23
CA LEU A 572 -4.05 11.76 -30.02
C LEU A 572 -5.18 12.62 -29.41
N PRO A 573 -6.00 13.36 -30.20
CA PRO A 573 -7.10 14.18 -29.68
C PRO A 573 -8.16 13.49 -28.85
N TYR A 574 -8.53 12.23 -29.13
CA TYR A 574 -9.52 11.51 -28.31
C TYR A 574 -8.85 10.76 -27.14
N VAL A 575 -7.61 10.29 -27.33
CA VAL A 575 -6.88 9.51 -26.30
C VAL A 575 -6.51 10.37 -25.09
N VAL A 576 -6.05 11.62 -25.29
CA VAL A 576 -5.61 12.49 -24.19
C VAL A 576 -6.76 12.89 -23.25
N PRO A 577 -7.93 13.41 -23.72
CA PRO A 577 -9.07 13.68 -22.86
C PRO A 577 -9.63 12.42 -22.19
N PHE A 578 -9.60 11.26 -22.88
CA PHE A 578 -10.06 9.99 -22.33
C PHE A 578 -9.24 9.57 -21.11
N TYR A 579 -7.91 9.57 -21.20
CA TYR A 579 -7.05 9.25 -20.04
C TYR A 579 -7.12 10.31 -18.94
N LEU A 580 -7.30 11.59 -19.28
CA LEU A 580 -7.43 12.66 -18.31
C LEU A 580 -8.69 12.45 -17.45
N ILE A 581 -9.84 12.21 -18.07
CA ILE A 581 -11.10 11.96 -17.35
C ILE A 581 -11.07 10.61 -16.64
N LEU A 582 -10.47 9.57 -17.23
CA LEU A 582 -10.28 8.29 -16.57
C LEU A 582 -9.48 8.43 -15.28
N SER A 583 -8.37 9.17 -15.32
CA SER A 583 -7.52 9.42 -14.14
C SER A 583 -8.27 10.20 -13.05
N VAL A 584 -9.18 11.11 -13.43
CA VAL A 584 -10.09 11.79 -12.48
C VAL A 584 -11.04 10.80 -11.80
N LEU A 585 -11.65 9.87 -12.56
CA LEU A 585 -12.56 8.85 -12.02
C LEU A 585 -11.84 7.78 -11.18
N GLU A 586 -10.58 7.50 -11.48
CA GLU A 586 -9.72 6.61 -10.71
C GLU A 586 -9.26 7.25 -9.39
N ASP A 587 -8.60 8.42 -9.45
CA ASP A 587 -8.04 9.13 -8.28
C ASP A 587 -9.13 9.58 -7.29
N SER A 588 -10.34 9.85 -7.76
CA SER A 588 -11.49 10.17 -6.90
C SER A 588 -12.07 8.96 -6.17
N GLY A 589 -11.75 7.75 -6.63
CA GLY A 589 -12.31 6.49 -6.11
C GLY A 589 -13.67 6.11 -6.70
N TYR A 590 -14.11 6.73 -7.80
CA TYR A 590 -15.42 6.40 -8.41
C TYR A 590 -15.45 5.01 -9.08
N LEU A 591 -14.37 4.60 -9.76
CA LEU A 591 -14.32 3.33 -10.48
C LEU A 591 -14.62 2.08 -9.61
N PRO A 592 -14.13 1.96 -8.35
CA PRO A 592 -14.60 0.94 -7.41
C PRO A 592 -16.12 0.85 -7.21
N ARG A 593 -16.84 1.99 -7.15
CA ARG A 593 -18.32 2.00 -7.04
C ARG A 593 -18.97 1.53 -8.33
N ALA A 594 -18.45 1.97 -9.47
CA ALA A 594 -18.90 1.51 -10.79
C ALA A 594 -18.76 -0.01 -10.95
N ALA A 595 -17.63 -0.58 -10.50
CA ALA A 595 -17.43 -2.03 -10.45
C ALA A 595 -18.44 -2.73 -9.53
N PHE A 596 -18.62 -2.24 -8.30
CA PHE A 596 -19.57 -2.82 -7.33
C PHE A 596 -21.02 -2.81 -7.85
N LEU A 597 -21.49 -1.69 -8.43
CA LEU A 597 -22.81 -1.60 -9.06
C LEU A 597 -22.99 -2.60 -10.20
N LEU A 598 -21.95 -2.78 -11.03
CA LEU A 598 -21.99 -3.64 -12.22
C LEU A 598 -21.65 -5.11 -11.96
N ASP A 599 -21.35 -5.51 -10.73
CA ASP A 599 -21.00 -6.90 -10.41
C ASP A 599 -22.17 -7.86 -10.70
N ASN A 600 -23.40 -7.50 -10.32
CA ASN A 600 -24.61 -8.26 -10.62
C ASN A 600 -24.85 -8.54 -12.13
N PRO A 601 -24.75 -7.54 -13.04
CA PRO A 601 -24.81 -7.82 -14.48
C PRO A 601 -23.56 -8.53 -15.03
N MET A 602 -22.36 -8.30 -14.49
CA MET A 602 -21.15 -9.02 -14.93
C MET A 602 -21.19 -10.52 -14.59
N HIS A 603 -21.69 -10.90 -13.41
CA HIS A 603 -21.84 -12.31 -13.03
C HIS A 603 -22.71 -13.10 -14.01
N LYS A 604 -23.69 -12.45 -14.68
CA LYS A 604 -24.52 -13.07 -15.73
C LYS A 604 -23.75 -13.39 -17.03
N LEU A 605 -22.60 -12.73 -17.23
CA LEU A 605 -21.62 -12.96 -18.29
C LEU A 605 -20.47 -13.90 -17.86
N GLY A 606 -20.44 -14.34 -16.59
CA GLY A 606 -19.32 -15.12 -16.03
C GLY A 606 -18.08 -14.29 -15.70
N LEU A 607 -18.25 -13.00 -15.37
CA LEU A 607 -17.19 -12.05 -15.03
C LEU A 607 -17.49 -11.30 -13.72
N HIS A 608 -16.48 -10.68 -13.14
CA HIS A 608 -16.63 -9.76 -12.00
C HIS A 608 -16.90 -8.32 -12.39
N GLY A 609 -17.42 -7.52 -11.46
CA GLY A 609 -17.54 -6.07 -11.55
C GLY A 609 -16.24 -5.35 -11.94
N LYS A 610 -15.06 -5.90 -11.57
CA LYS A 610 -13.74 -5.44 -12.05
C LYS A 610 -13.64 -5.41 -13.58
N ALA A 611 -14.21 -6.40 -14.26
CA ALA A 611 -14.22 -6.50 -15.72
C ALA A 611 -15.11 -5.43 -16.38
N ALA A 612 -16.13 -4.95 -15.66
CA ALA A 612 -17.02 -3.90 -16.16
C ALA A 612 -16.27 -2.60 -16.47
N ILE A 613 -15.25 -2.28 -15.66
CA ILE A 613 -14.34 -1.14 -15.93
C ILE A 613 -13.67 -1.32 -17.29
N CYS A 614 -13.15 -2.52 -17.60
CA CYS A 614 -12.48 -2.80 -18.87
C CYS A 614 -13.46 -2.70 -20.07
N LEU A 615 -14.68 -3.24 -19.94
CA LEU A 615 -15.70 -3.12 -20.98
C LEU A 615 -16.13 -1.65 -21.23
N LEU A 616 -16.25 -0.85 -20.17
CA LEU A 616 -16.55 0.58 -20.28
C LEU A 616 -15.39 1.37 -20.91
N LEU A 617 -14.14 1.03 -20.56
CA LEU A 617 -12.93 1.60 -21.21
C LEU A 617 -12.89 1.30 -22.72
N GLY A 618 -13.42 0.15 -23.14
CA GLY A 618 -13.49 -0.23 -24.56
C GLY A 618 -14.23 0.77 -25.44
N TYR A 619 -15.22 1.50 -24.90
CA TYR A 619 -15.94 2.55 -25.64
C TYR A 619 -15.06 3.74 -26.04
N GLY A 620 -13.97 3.99 -25.29
CA GLY A 620 -12.89 4.87 -25.71
C GLY A 620 -11.93 4.12 -26.63
N CYS A 621 -11.12 3.22 -26.07
CA CYS A 621 -10.12 2.47 -26.84
C CYS A 621 -9.91 1.05 -26.30
N ASN A 622 -10.07 0.05 -27.17
CA ASN A 622 -9.96 -1.37 -26.82
C ASN A 622 -8.53 -1.78 -26.41
N VAL A 623 -7.48 -1.09 -26.88
CA VAL A 623 -6.08 -1.45 -26.57
C VAL A 623 -5.77 -1.34 -25.07
N PRO A 624 -5.90 -0.18 -24.40
CA PRO A 624 -5.69 -0.10 -22.96
C PRO A 624 -6.76 -0.82 -22.15
N ALA A 625 -7.98 -0.96 -22.67
CA ALA A 625 -9.03 -1.75 -22.04
C ALA A 625 -8.64 -3.24 -21.94
N CYS A 626 -8.12 -3.83 -23.02
CA CYS A 626 -7.61 -5.21 -23.03
C CYS A 626 -6.34 -5.38 -22.17
N ILE A 627 -5.45 -4.37 -22.10
CA ILE A 627 -4.32 -4.37 -21.16
C ILE A 627 -4.82 -4.28 -19.71
N GLY A 628 -5.88 -3.50 -19.47
CA GLY A 628 -6.56 -3.35 -18.19
C GLY A 628 -7.09 -4.67 -17.63
N CYS A 629 -7.50 -5.61 -18.48
CA CYS A 629 -7.97 -6.94 -18.07
C CYS A 629 -6.99 -7.71 -17.16
N ARG A 630 -5.69 -7.35 -17.15
CA ARG A 630 -4.70 -7.92 -16.21
C ARG A 630 -5.09 -7.81 -14.72
N ILE A 631 -5.99 -6.90 -14.35
CA ILE A 631 -6.47 -6.73 -12.96
C ILE A 631 -7.40 -7.86 -12.48
N MET A 632 -7.87 -8.73 -13.37
CA MET A 632 -8.67 -9.90 -12.98
C MET A 632 -7.76 -11.01 -12.42
N GLU A 633 -8.28 -11.78 -11.47
CA GLU A 633 -7.50 -12.74 -10.70
C GLU A 633 -7.26 -14.04 -11.47
N THR A 634 -8.28 -14.56 -12.17
CA THR A 634 -8.18 -15.80 -12.94
C THR A 634 -7.82 -15.57 -14.40
N GLU A 635 -7.15 -16.55 -15.02
CA GLU A 635 -6.84 -16.50 -16.46
C GLU A 635 -8.10 -16.58 -17.34
N ARG A 636 -9.13 -17.31 -16.88
CA ARG A 636 -10.46 -17.37 -17.53
C ARG A 636 -11.10 -16.00 -17.66
N GLU A 637 -11.10 -15.22 -16.57
CA GLU A 637 -11.66 -13.87 -16.58
C GLU A 637 -10.81 -12.91 -17.41
N ARG A 638 -9.48 -12.97 -17.31
CA ARG A 638 -8.55 -12.21 -18.17
C ARG A 638 -8.85 -12.43 -19.66
N PHE A 639 -8.98 -13.68 -20.08
CA PHE A 639 -9.28 -14.05 -21.46
C PHE A 639 -10.69 -13.61 -21.88
N LEU A 640 -11.71 -13.94 -21.09
CA LEU A 640 -13.12 -13.65 -21.43
C LEU A 640 -13.39 -12.13 -21.46
N GLY A 641 -12.90 -11.39 -20.47
CA GLY A 641 -13.02 -9.92 -20.45
C GLY A 641 -12.25 -9.26 -21.58
N GLY A 642 -11.05 -9.74 -21.93
CA GLY A 642 -10.30 -9.28 -23.10
C GLY A 642 -11.05 -9.52 -24.41
N PHE A 643 -11.58 -10.73 -24.62
CA PHE A 643 -12.38 -11.09 -25.79
C PHE A 643 -13.63 -10.20 -25.94
N LEU A 644 -14.42 -10.05 -24.87
CA LEU A 644 -15.62 -9.19 -24.90
C LEU A 644 -15.27 -7.71 -25.08
N THR A 645 -14.12 -7.26 -24.59
CA THR A 645 -13.64 -5.89 -24.79
C THR A 645 -13.37 -5.57 -26.26
N VAL A 646 -12.89 -6.51 -27.09
CA VAL A 646 -12.67 -6.29 -28.54
C VAL A 646 -13.98 -6.02 -29.30
N LEU A 647 -15.08 -6.62 -28.83
CA LEU A 647 -16.44 -6.44 -29.38
C LEU A 647 -17.08 -5.09 -29.03
N VAL A 648 -16.57 -4.37 -28.02
CA VAL A 648 -17.02 -3.01 -27.71
C VAL A 648 -16.57 -2.06 -28.83
N PRO A 649 -17.45 -1.17 -29.35
CA PRO A 649 -17.05 -0.19 -30.34
C PRO A 649 -16.23 0.94 -29.68
N CYS A 650 -14.95 1.06 -30.06
CA CYS A 650 -14.10 2.20 -29.72
C CYS A 650 -14.61 3.53 -30.28
N ALA A 651 -14.04 4.64 -29.82
CA ALA A 651 -14.34 6.00 -30.27
C ALA A 651 -14.48 6.13 -31.79
N ALA A 652 -13.53 5.60 -32.57
CA ALA A 652 -13.59 5.63 -34.04
C ALA A 652 -14.81 4.86 -34.61
N ARG A 653 -15.15 3.69 -34.06
CA ARG A 653 -16.38 2.95 -34.43
C ARG A 653 -17.63 3.74 -34.02
N ASN A 654 -17.63 4.38 -32.86
CA ASN A 654 -18.75 5.20 -32.39
C ASN A 654 -19.00 6.41 -33.29
N VAL A 655 -17.94 7.09 -33.75
CA VAL A 655 -18.03 8.19 -34.73
C VAL A 655 -18.57 7.70 -36.07
N VAL A 656 -18.13 6.54 -36.58
CA VAL A 656 -18.67 5.96 -37.83
C VAL A 656 -20.14 5.58 -37.69
N ILE A 657 -20.55 4.98 -36.56
CA ILE A 657 -21.94 4.56 -36.32
C ILE A 657 -22.86 5.78 -36.16
N LEU A 658 -22.54 6.72 -35.27
CA LEU A 658 -23.36 7.91 -35.03
C LEU A 658 -23.32 8.88 -36.22
N GLY A 659 -22.18 9.01 -36.87
CA GLY A 659 -21.97 9.84 -38.05
C GLY A 659 -22.69 9.29 -39.28
N LEU A 660 -22.27 8.13 -39.81
CA LEU A 660 -22.84 7.61 -41.07
C LEU A 660 -24.25 7.03 -40.87
N VAL A 661 -24.44 6.07 -39.96
CA VAL A 661 -25.76 5.44 -39.77
C VAL A 661 -26.76 6.48 -39.27
N GLY A 662 -26.37 7.33 -38.32
CA GLY A 662 -27.21 8.44 -37.85
C GLY A 662 -27.58 9.45 -38.95
N ARG A 663 -26.67 9.80 -39.88
CA ARG A 663 -26.93 10.79 -40.94
C ARG A 663 -27.70 10.25 -42.15
N TYR A 664 -27.54 8.97 -42.49
CA TYR A 664 -28.14 8.36 -43.69
C TYR A 664 -29.36 7.47 -43.40
N LEU A 665 -29.39 6.79 -42.23
CA LEU A 665 -30.46 5.87 -41.83
C LEU A 665 -31.24 6.35 -40.58
N GLY A 666 -30.76 7.43 -39.94
CA GLY A 666 -31.39 8.05 -38.78
C GLY A 666 -30.90 7.51 -37.43
N ILE A 667 -31.05 8.32 -36.38
CA ILE A 667 -30.63 7.99 -35.01
C ILE A 667 -31.22 6.64 -34.52
N PRO A 668 -32.50 6.27 -34.79
CA PRO A 668 -33.02 4.97 -34.36
C PRO A 668 -32.27 3.77 -34.96
N ALA A 669 -31.73 3.88 -36.18
CA ALA A 669 -30.93 2.83 -36.82
C ALA A 669 -29.52 2.72 -36.23
N ALA A 670 -28.93 3.83 -35.80
CA ALA A 670 -27.69 3.81 -35.02
C ALA A 670 -27.92 3.15 -33.64
N LEU A 671 -29.02 3.49 -32.96
CA LEU A 671 -29.38 2.93 -31.65
C LEU A 671 -29.71 1.43 -31.72
N SER A 672 -30.38 0.95 -32.78
CA SER A 672 -30.63 -0.49 -32.96
C SER A 672 -29.35 -1.29 -33.18
N LEU A 673 -28.34 -0.71 -33.85
CA LEU A 673 -27.02 -1.32 -33.98
C LEU A 673 -26.30 -1.44 -32.63
N TYR A 674 -26.37 -0.42 -31.78
CA TYR A 674 -25.83 -0.50 -30.41
C TYR A 674 -26.56 -1.55 -29.55
N ALA A 675 -27.89 -1.63 -29.65
CA ALA A 675 -28.67 -2.64 -28.96
C ALA A 675 -28.32 -4.07 -29.43
N PHE A 676 -28.14 -4.26 -30.74
CA PHE A 676 -27.67 -5.53 -31.31
C PHE A 676 -26.26 -5.89 -30.83
N ASN A 677 -25.32 -4.93 -30.78
CA ASN A 677 -23.96 -5.20 -30.31
C ASN A 677 -23.92 -5.53 -28.81
N MET A 678 -24.74 -4.86 -27.98
CA MET A 678 -24.90 -5.22 -26.55
C MET A 678 -25.50 -6.62 -26.38
N LEU A 679 -26.50 -6.99 -27.19
CA LEU A 679 -27.05 -8.34 -27.21
C LEU A 679 -26.00 -9.38 -27.64
N LEU A 680 -25.18 -9.08 -28.65
CA LEU A 680 -24.10 -9.94 -29.12
C LEU A 680 -23.03 -10.16 -28.03
N ILE A 681 -22.59 -9.09 -27.35
CA ILE A 681 -21.67 -9.17 -26.20
C ILE A 681 -22.28 -10.01 -25.07
N PHE A 682 -23.56 -9.83 -24.77
CA PHE A 682 -24.25 -10.60 -23.74
C PHE A 682 -24.33 -12.09 -24.07
N LEU A 683 -24.71 -12.43 -25.31
CA LEU A 683 -24.81 -13.82 -25.78
C LEU A 683 -23.43 -14.49 -25.81
N LEU A 684 -22.42 -13.84 -26.38
CA LEU A 684 -21.06 -14.40 -26.46
C LEU A 684 -20.39 -14.53 -25.08
N GLY A 685 -20.63 -13.59 -24.16
CA GLY A 685 -20.18 -13.70 -22.78
C GLY A 685 -20.81 -14.89 -22.07
N ARG A 686 -22.12 -15.06 -22.23
CA ARG A 686 -22.88 -16.18 -21.66
C ARG A 686 -22.53 -17.54 -22.27
N VAL A 687 -22.05 -17.59 -23.51
CA VAL A 687 -21.44 -18.78 -24.11
C VAL A 687 -20.05 -19.01 -23.55
N GLY A 688 -19.18 -17.99 -23.50
CA GLY A 688 -17.83 -18.08 -22.94
C GLY A 688 -17.81 -18.57 -21.49
N HIS A 689 -18.74 -18.09 -20.66
CA HIS A 689 -18.95 -18.56 -19.29
C HIS A 689 -19.21 -20.08 -19.19
N LYS A 690 -19.98 -20.65 -20.13
CA LYS A 690 -20.27 -22.10 -20.20
C LYS A 690 -19.13 -22.94 -20.77
N VAL A 691 -18.30 -22.36 -21.64
CA VAL A 691 -17.25 -23.09 -22.38
C VAL A 691 -15.90 -23.05 -21.65
N LEU A 692 -15.59 -21.96 -20.96
CA LEU A 692 -14.32 -21.81 -20.24
C LEU A 692 -14.40 -22.46 -18.85
N PRO A 693 -13.43 -23.32 -18.46
CA PRO A 693 -13.48 -24.10 -17.21
C PRO A 693 -13.20 -23.24 -15.96
N GLY A 694 -13.84 -23.61 -14.85
CA GLY A 694 -13.75 -22.91 -13.56
C GLY A 694 -15.00 -22.11 -13.22
N GLU A 695 -15.09 -21.65 -11.97
CA GLU A 695 -16.18 -20.81 -11.47
C GLU A 695 -15.73 -19.33 -11.40
N PRO A 696 -16.64 -18.35 -11.57
CA PRO A 696 -16.33 -16.98 -11.15
C PRO A 696 -16.16 -16.94 -9.63
N ILE A 697 -15.26 -16.10 -9.14
CA ILE A 697 -14.98 -15.92 -7.69
C ILE A 697 -16.16 -15.11 -7.07
N GLY A 698 -16.04 -14.63 -5.83
CA GLY A 698 -16.90 -13.56 -5.28
C GLY A 698 -16.17 -12.21 -5.28
N LEU A 699 -16.85 -11.10 -5.58
CA LEU A 699 -16.21 -9.78 -5.60
C LEU A 699 -15.89 -9.29 -4.17
N ILE A 700 -14.71 -9.63 -3.68
CA ILE A 700 -14.14 -9.04 -2.47
C ILE A 700 -13.30 -7.82 -2.88
N MET A 701 -13.80 -6.62 -2.59
CA MET A 701 -13.10 -5.36 -2.86
C MET A 701 -13.23 -4.42 -1.65
N GLU A 702 -12.10 -4.00 -1.10
CA GLU A 702 -12.06 -2.92 -0.11
C GLU A 702 -12.23 -1.57 -0.83
N VAL A 703 -13.44 -1.01 -0.74
CA VAL A 703 -13.79 0.24 -1.44
C VAL A 703 -13.13 1.42 -0.73
N PRO A 704 -12.19 2.15 -1.35
CA PRO A 704 -11.49 3.25 -0.69
C PRO A 704 -12.44 4.43 -0.43
N PRO A 705 -12.21 5.29 0.58
CA PRO A 705 -13.01 6.50 0.74
C PRO A 705 -12.86 7.45 -0.46
N TYR A 706 -13.91 8.23 -0.75
CA TYR A 706 -13.85 9.30 -1.76
C TYR A 706 -12.71 10.29 -1.46
N LYS A 707 -11.98 10.68 -2.50
CA LYS A 707 -10.86 11.64 -2.42
C LYS A 707 -11.04 12.75 -3.45
N MET A 708 -10.45 13.92 -3.18
CA MET A 708 -10.32 14.96 -4.20
C MET A 708 -9.16 14.57 -5.15
N PRO A 709 -9.41 14.37 -6.45
CA PRO A 709 -8.37 13.89 -7.36
C PRO A 709 -7.37 15.00 -7.67
N SER A 710 -6.09 14.67 -7.64
CA SER A 710 -5.00 15.65 -7.75
C SER A 710 -4.59 15.89 -9.20
N LEU A 711 -4.75 17.12 -9.71
CA LEU A 711 -4.42 17.52 -11.10
C LEU A 711 -3.01 17.08 -11.55
N LYS A 712 -2.03 17.10 -10.63
CA LYS A 712 -0.64 16.68 -10.91
C LYS A 712 -0.51 15.19 -11.20
N THR A 713 -1.26 14.35 -10.48
CA THR A 713 -1.29 12.89 -10.68
C THR A 713 -2.09 12.53 -11.93
N ILE A 714 -3.24 13.18 -12.14
CA ILE A 714 -4.01 13.09 -13.39
C ILE A 714 -3.11 13.35 -14.60
N LEU A 715 -2.38 14.46 -14.61
CA LEU A 715 -1.50 14.82 -15.72
C LEU A 715 -0.28 13.88 -15.87
N LYS A 716 0.25 13.26 -14.79
CA LYS A 716 1.29 12.20 -14.94
C LYS A 716 0.70 10.85 -15.35
N LYS A 717 -0.57 10.55 -15.07
CA LYS A 717 -1.25 9.33 -15.56
C LYS A 717 -1.72 9.43 -17.02
N THR A 718 -1.88 10.66 -17.52
CA THR A 718 -2.32 10.94 -18.91
C THR A 718 -1.15 10.92 -19.91
N TRP A 719 0.09 10.98 -19.43
CA TRP A 719 1.33 11.05 -20.23
C TRP A 719 2.24 9.84 -20.01
#